data_AF-A0A8G1RC55-F1
#
_entry.id   AF-A0A8G1RC55-F1
#
_cell.length_a   1.000
_cell.length_b   1.000
_cell.length_c   1.000
_cell.angle_alpha   90.00
_cell.angle_beta   90.00
_cell.angle_gamma   90.00
#
_symmetry.space_group_name_H-M   'P 1'
#
loop_
_entity.id
_entity.type
_entity.pdbx_description
1 polymer ?
#
loop_
_entity_poly.entity_id
_entity_poly.type
_entity_poly.pdbx_seq_one_letter_code
_entity_poly.pdbx_strand_id
1 'polypeptide(L)'
;MLGLWCAAIVIFLVFLYQRLSSPISQLPGPWYTKFTSLVIKYHEFSASRRVFIHQLHKRYGTVVRIAPNEVSFASLDAIREIYASGGSGYDKTELYDLFRQFGIKTMFSTLDKQTHSERKRQLADRYAMSNILREHHVSAIRDSAKAFVSKCVAVAKSVDVYVYLHCYALDCVTHFMFSPSGLKSLTDENDFELMEEMTYHNSLQKNLLPYYLPHLAPYFPSWLLPRRAPKSNAYVHRVTAQTSPDEYSLLARLLRKDSSISRSQAAAECKDHMAAGIDTTGDGLCFLMWELSQPHNFPFQDRLYEELRSAPEGTHIDRLPYLDAVIKEALRCAPPIPMSFPRYVPSGGRTIDGTFIPVGTIVSCQPYTVHRLDEKVFPDPDTFNPDRWMEEDGINERNRLFFAFSTGGRGCTGRNLATVEMKILLQEVYCRFQTTVAPDMTSSMEIDDQIISSTHTMHLSSLSNWATVALQALLLFSPNIPVATSSPSPPELSFLYTAYVECESSLMSSPGPHGVRRTIPIVGGNFTGPNLSGKILDVGADWGLVDPQTGIFSADTRYNFRTDDGENIFLQTSGPKSPSGQLHLRLVFETGSRKYYWLNNVVAIGILTNVAETANTSLLRIDAWNMATDWNSTSFVNPTTTATSG
;
A
#
# COMPACT_ATOMS: atom_id res chain seq x y z
N MET A 1 32.93 -33.59 -30.33
CA MET A 1 31.90 -32.63 -30.81
C MET A 1 30.54 -33.29 -30.99
N LEU A 2 30.38 -34.29 -31.88
CA LEU A 2 29.08 -34.94 -32.13
C LEU A 2 28.43 -35.57 -30.87
N GLY A 3 29.22 -36.27 -30.05
CA GLY A 3 28.73 -36.88 -28.80
C GLY A 3 28.25 -35.88 -27.75
N LEU A 4 28.82 -34.67 -27.70
CA LEU A 4 28.39 -33.59 -26.80
C LEU A 4 27.04 -33.01 -27.26
N TRP A 5 26.85 -32.84 -28.57
CA TRP A 5 25.56 -32.42 -29.13
C TRP A 5 24.46 -33.45 -28.91
N CYS A 6 24.73 -34.73 -29.12
CA CYS A 6 23.78 -35.80 -28.81
C CYS A 6 23.41 -35.83 -27.33
N ALA A 7 24.40 -35.70 -26.42
CA ALA A 7 24.14 -35.64 -24.99
C ALA A 7 23.29 -34.41 -24.61
N ALA A 8 23.59 -33.24 -25.17
CA ALA A 8 22.82 -32.02 -24.93
C ALA A 8 21.36 -32.15 -25.43
N ILE A 9 21.14 -32.75 -26.60
CA ILE A 9 19.80 -33.01 -27.14
C ILE A 9 19.03 -33.97 -26.23
N VAL A 10 19.66 -35.07 -25.79
CA VAL A 10 19.01 -36.02 -24.87
C VAL A 10 18.64 -35.34 -23.55
N ILE A 11 19.53 -34.56 -22.96
CA ILE A 11 19.25 -33.79 -21.72
C ILE A 11 18.09 -32.82 -21.94
N PHE A 12 18.08 -32.12 -23.07
CA PHE A 12 17.00 -31.19 -23.41
C PHE A 12 15.64 -31.89 -23.62
N LEU A 13 15.62 -33.05 -24.30
CA LEU A 13 14.40 -33.84 -24.47
C LEU A 13 13.89 -34.42 -23.15
N VAL A 14 14.79 -34.90 -22.29
CA VAL A 14 14.44 -35.37 -20.94
C VAL A 14 13.87 -34.21 -20.12
N PHE A 15 14.48 -33.03 -20.19
CA PHE A 15 13.96 -31.82 -19.54
C PHE A 15 12.56 -31.46 -20.03
N LEU A 16 12.35 -31.41 -21.35
CA LEU A 16 11.03 -31.13 -21.93
C LEU A 16 9.99 -32.17 -21.51
N TYR A 17 10.33 -33.46 -21.56
CA TYR A 17 9.45 -34.54 -21.14
C TYR A 17 9.07 -34.40 -19.67
N GLN A 18 10.04 -34.19 -18.77
CA GLN A 18 9.76 -34.00 -17.34
C GLN A 18 8.84 -32.80 -17.07
N ARG A 19 9.03 -31.69 -17.79
CA ARG A 19 8.20 -30.49 -17.62
C ARG A 19 6.79 -30.64 -18.17
N LEU A 20 6.65 -31.27 -19.34
CA LEU A 20 5.35 -31.45 -19.99
C LEU A 20 4.52 -32.60 -19.40
N SER A 21 5.16 -33.65 -18.91
CA SER A 21 4.50 -34.79 -18.25
C SER A 21 4.16 -34.55 -16.78
N SER A 22 4.66 -33.46 -16.18
CA SER A 22 4.35 -33.11 -14.79
C SER A 22 2.84 -32.92 -14.58
N PRO A 23 2.21 -33.47 -13.53
CA PRO A 23 0.78 -33.30 -13.26
C PRO A 23 0.34 -31.83 -13.21
N ILE A 24 1.22 -30.94 -12.73
CA ILE A 24 0.94 -29.51 -12.65
C ILE A 24 1.10 -28.78 -13.99
N SER A 25 1.57 -29.44 -15.06
CA SER A 25 1.69 -28.85 -16.41
C SER A 25 0.33 -28.58 -17.08
N GLN A 26 -0.72 -29.24 -16.58
CA GLN A 26 -2.12 -29.08 -17.03
C GLN A 26 -2.85 -27.94 -16.31
N LEU A 27 -2.30 -27.45 -15.19
CA LEU A 27 -2.87 -26.33 -14.47
C LEU A 27 -2.85 -25.05 -15.34
N PRO A 28 -3.84 -24.16 -15.17
CA PRO A 28 -3.87 -22.90 -15.89
C PRO A 28 -2.73 -21.99 -15.42
N GLY A 29 -2.30 -21.09 -16.29
CA GLY A 29 -1.17 -20.18 -16.07
C GLY A 29 -0.37 -19.96 -17.35
N PRO A 30 0.52 -18.94 -17.38
CA PRO A 30 1.29 -18.62 -18.57
C PRO A 30 2.14 -19.81 -19.06
N TRP A 31 2.30 -19.98 -20.37
CA TRP A 31 2.97 -21.15 -20.94
C TRP A 31 4.42 -21.33 -20.45
N TYR A 32 5.15 -20.22 -20.23
CA TYR A 32 6.55 -20.25 -19.79
C TYR A 32 6.72 -20.81 -18.38
N THR A 33 5.68 -20.76 -17.55
CA THR A 33 5.71 -21.31 -16.17
C THR A 33 5.87 -22.83 -16.17
N LYS A 34 5.68 -23.51 -17.29
CA LYS A 34 6.02 -24.94 -17.43
C LYS A 34 7.54 -25.17 -17.42
N PHE A 35 8.33 -24.18 -17.80
CA PHE A 35 9.76 -24.35 -18.09
C PHE A 35 10.67 -23.50 -17.19
N THR A 36 10.24 -22.31 -16.76
CA THR A 36 11.10 -21.38 -16.02
C THR A 36 10.41 -20.69 -14.84
N SER A 37 11.18 -20.45 -13.77
CA SER A 37 10.82 -19.61 -12.62
C SER A 37 11.41 -18.21 -12.70
N LEU A 38 12.12 -17.86 -13.78
CA LEU A 38 12.83 -16.58 -13.89
C LEU A 38 11.88 -15.37 -13.85
N VAL A 39 10.69 -15.49 -14.43
CA VAL A 39 9.72 -14.39 -14.46
C VAL A 39 9.18 -14.08 -13.06
N ILE A 40 8.81 -15.10 -12.28
CA ILE A 40 8.32 -14.85 -10.93
C ILE A 40 9.42 -14.29 -10.01
N LYS A 41 10.67 -14.75 -10.19
CA LYS A 41 11.84 -14.19 -9.50
C LYS A 41 12.12 -12.74 -9.89
N TYR A 42 11.97 -12.39 -11.17
CA TYR A 42 12.07 -10.98 -11.60
C TYR A 42 11.08 -10.09 -10.84
N HIS A 43 9.82 -10.53 -10.72
CA HIS A 43 8.81 -9.80 -9.96
C HIS A 43 9.10 -9.74 -8.45
N GLU A 44 9.80 -10.74 -7.90
CA GLU A 44 10.27 -10.73 -6.51
C GLU A 44 11.40 -9.72 -6.29
N PHE A 45 12.36 -9.65 -7.22
CA PHE A 45 13.43 -8.66 -7.18
C PHE A 45 12.97 -7.24 -7.51
N SER A 46 11.83 -7.06 -8.19
CA SER A 46 11.27 -5.74 -8.54
C SER A 46 10.11 -5.30 -7.65
N ALA A 47 9.88 -5.97 -6.51
CA ALA A 47 8.82 -5.64 -5.56
C ALA A 47 7.43 -5.57 -6.21
N SER A 48 7.12 -6.53 -7.09
CA SER A 48 5.83 -6.59 -7.80
C SER A 48 5.22 -7.99 -7.83
N ARG A 49 5.76 -8.95 -7.08
CA ARG A 49 5.35 -10.37 -7.07
C ARG A 49 3.89 -10.53 -6.66
N ARG A 50 3.44 -9.85 -5.60
CA ARG A 50 2.06 -9.93 -5.09
C ARG A 50 1.04 -9.50 -6.16
N VAL A 51 1.30 -8.36 -6.82
CA VAL A 51 0.40 -7.77 -7.81
C VAL A 51 0.40 -8.65 -9.05
N PHE A 52 1.57 -9.10 -9.49
CA PHE A 52 1.71 -10.02 -10.61
C PHE A 52 0.90 -11.32 -10.40
N ILE A 53 1.05 -11.97 -9.25
CA ILE A 53 0.28 -13.19 -8.92
C ILE A 53 -1.22 -12.89 -8.89
N HIS A 54 -1.64 -11.75 -8.32
CA HIS A 54 -3.05 -11.36 -8.30
C HIS A 54 -3.63 -11.21 -9.71
N GLN A 55 -2.91 -10.56 -10.63
CA GLN A 55 -3.34 -10.42 -12.03
C GLN A 55 -3.45 -11.77 -12.74
N LEU A 56 -2.56 -12.72 -12.42
CA LEU A 56 -2.72 -14.08 -12.93
C LEU A 56 -3.99 -14.75 -12.40
N HIS A 57 -4.32 -14.58 -11.12
CA HIS A 57 -5.58 -15.10 -10.58
C HIS A 57 -6.82 -14.48 -11.22
N LYS A 58 -6.82 -13.15 -11.47
CA LYS A 58 -7.91 -12.49 -12.22
C LYS A 58 -8.10 -13.09 -13.62
N ARG A 59 -7.01 -13.53 -14.26
CA ARG A 59 -7.04 -14.09 -15.62
C ARG A 59 -7.35 -15.59 -15.68
N TYR A 60 -6.81 -16.38 -14.76
CA TYR A 60 -6.77 -17.84 -14.83
C TYR A 60 -7.66 -18.53 -13.77
N GLY A 61 -8.20 -17.78 -12.81
CA GLY A 61 -9.07 -18.30 -11.75
C GLY A 61 -8.33 -18.56 -10.43
N THR A 62 -8.92 -19.38 -9.56
CA THR A 62 -8.45 -19.59 -8.17
C THR A 62 -7.20 -20.47 -8.06
N VAL A 63 -6.81 -21.18 -9.12
CA VAL A 63 -5.62 -22.04 -9.15
C VAL A 63 -4.74 -21.58 -10.30
N VAL A 64 -3.46 -21.31 -10.06
CA VAL A 64 -2.53 -20.80 -11.09
C VAL A 64 -1.15 -21.40 -10.92
N ARG A 65 -0.60 -22.01 -11.98
CA ARG A 65 0.83 -22.35 -12.05
C ARG A 65 1.64 -21.08 -12.28
N ILE A 66 2.54 -20.78 -11.35
CA ILE A 66 3.41 -19.59 -11.41
C ILE A 66 4.89 -19.93 -11.67
N ALA A 67 5.27 -21.19 -11.46
CA ALA A 67 6.59 -21.71 -11.83
C ALA A 67 6.52 -23.23 -12.12
N PRO A 68 7.60 -23.85 -12.63
CA PRO A 68 7.59 -25.26 -13.03
C PRO A 68 7.33 -26.26 -11.91
N ASN A 69 7.47 -25.82 -10.67
CA ASN A 69 7.25 -26.57 -9.43
C ASN A 69 6.50 -25.73 -8.39
N GLU A 70 5.78 -24.68 -8.81
CA GLU A 70 5.07 -23.77 -7.90
C GLU A 70 3.68 -23.41 -8.40
N VAL A 71 2.69 -23.54 -7.51
CA VAL A 71 1.27 -23.28 -7.78
C VAL A 71 0.72 -22.33 -6.70
N SER A 72 0.03 -21.27 -7.14
CA SER A 72 -0.68 -20.34 -6.27
C SER A 72 -2.18 -20.64 -6.27
N PHE A 73 -2.79 -20.54 -5.09
CA PHE A 73 -4.20 -20.79 -4.84
C PHE A 73 -4.84 -19.58 -4.15
N ALA A 74 -6.13 -19.39 -4.38
CA ALA A 74 -6.90 -18.27 -3.83
C ALA A 74 -8.31 -18.66 -3.35
N SER A 75 -8.60 -19.95 -3.17
CA SER A 75 -9.90 -20.45 -2.68
C SER A 75 -9.88 -20.71 -1.17
N LEU A 76 -11.06 -20.77 -0.56
CA LEU A 76 -11.22 -21.16 0.84
C LEU A 76 -10.78 -22.63 1.09
N ASP A 77 -11.05 -23.53 0.15
CA ASP A 77 -10.71 -24.94 0.30
C ASP A 77 -9.20 -25.15 0.23
N ALA A 78 -8.50 -24.44 -0.64
CA ALA A 78 -7.04 -24.44 -0.65
C ALA A 78 -6.45 -23.86 0.64
N ILE A 79 -7.01 -22.78 1.19
CA ILE A 79 -6.56 -22.24 2.49
C ILE A 79 -6.72 -23.28 3.59
N ARG A 80 -7.87 -23.97 3.61
CA ARG A 80 -8.16 -25.02 4.59
C ARG A 80 -7.18 -26.18 4.44
N GLU A 81 -6.94 -26.66 3.23
CA GLU A 81 -6.07 -27.80 2.97
C GLU A 81 -4.60 -27.48 3.26
N ILE A 82 -4.09 -26.34 2.80
CA ILE A 82 -2.67 -25.98 2.94
C ILE A 82 -2.34 -25.55 4.37
N TYR A 83 -3.24 -24.82 5.05
CA TYR A 83 -2.93 -24.16 6.33
C TYR A 83 -3.73 -24.66 7.54
N ALA A 84 -4.98 -25.11 7.39
CA ALA A 84 -5.89 -25.38 8.52
C ALA A 84 -6.09 -26.87 8.85
N SER A 85 -6.04 -27.78 7.86
CA SER A 85 -6.47 -29.17 8.02
C SER A 85 -5.54 -29.97 8.92
N GLY A 86 -6.04 -30.47 10.06
CA GLY A 86 -5.49 -31.59 10.86
C GLY A 86 -4.00 -31.59 11.24
N GLY A 87 -3.29 -30.49 11.03
CA GLY A 87 -1.85 -30.39 11.16
C GLY A 87 -1.04 -30.30 9.86
N SER A 88 -1.61 -29.98 8.71
CA SER A 88 -1.03 -29.69 7.38
C SER A 88 -0.08 -30.74 6.78
N GLY A 89 0.97 -31.21 7.46
CA GLY A 89 2.05 -32.00 6.85
C GLY A 89 2.87 -31.21 5.82
N TYR A 90 2.37 -30.06 5.38
CA TYR A 90 3.03 -29.12 4.51
C TYR A 90 4.11 -28.36 5.28
N ASP A 91 5.38 -28.59 4.98
CA ASP A 91 6.47 -27.86 5.62
C ASP A 91 6.74 -26.53 4.94
N LYS A 92 7.27 -25.56 5.70
CA LYS A 92 7.68 -24.28 5.12
C LYS A 92 8.86 -24.51 4.18
N THR A 93 8.95 -23.70 3.13
CA THR A 93 10.11 -23.71 2.24
C THR A 93 11.31 -23.00 2.88
N GLU A 94 12.47 -23.22 2.31
CA GLU A 94 13.74 -22.58 2.65
C GLU A 94 13.72 -21.05 2.48
N LEU A 95 12.70 -20.46 1.85
CA LEU A 95 12.46 -19.01 1.86
C LEU A 95 12.44 -18.45 3.30
N TYR A 96 11.93 -19.23 4.26
CA TYR A 96 11.84 -18.78 5.66
C TYR A 96 13.21 -18.72 6.36
N ASP A 97 14.28 -19.26 5.76
CA ASP A 97 15.63 -19.08 6.30
C ASP A 97 16.16 -17.65 6.15
N LEU A 98 15.49 -16.79 5.36
CA LEU A 98 15.76 -15.35 5.30
C LEU A 98 15.53 -14.64 6.64
N PHE A 99 14.77 -15.25 7.54
CA PHE A 99 14.36 -14.66 8.83
C PHE A 99 15.11 -15.23 10.03
N ARG A 100 16.25 -15.90 9.79
CA ARG A 100 17.12 -16.35 10.89
C ARG A 100 17.69 -15.16 11.65
N GLN A 101 17.72 -15.26 12.97
CA GLN A 101 18.30 -14.23 13.84
C GLN A 101 19.58 -14.76 14.46
N PHE A 102 20.66 -13.99 14.35
CA PHE A 102 22.00 -14.41 14.82
C PHE A 102 22.46 -15.76 14.25
N GLY A 103 22.00 -16.09 13.03
CA GLY A 103 22.27 -17.39 12.38
C GLY A 103 21.44 -18.56 12.93
N ILE A 104 20.55 -18.32 13.89
CA ILE A 104 19.72 -19.31 14.56
C ILE A 104 18.30 -19.29 13.98
N LYS A 105 17.73 -20.48 13.74
CA LYS A 105 16.29 -20.60 13.43
C LYS A 105 15.47 -20.32 14.68
N THR A 106 14.48 -19.44 14.55
CA THR A 106 13.45 -19.10 15.54
C THR A 106 12.19 -19.94 15.31
N MET A 107 11.16 -19.76 16.14
CA MET A 107 9.85 -20.37 15.92
C MET A 107 9.31 -20.02 14.52
N PHE A 108 9.44 -18.77 14.08
CA PHE A 108 8.99 -18.35 12.75
C PHE A 108 9.79 -19.00 11.61
N SER A 109 11.11 -19.05 11.68
CA SER A 109 11.97 -19.60 10.62
C SER A 109 12.15 -21.13 10.67
N THR A 110 11.54 -21.80 11.65
CA THR A 110 11.52 -23.28 11.74
C THR A 110 10.65 -23.86 10.63
N LEU A 111 11.23 -24.78 9.86
CA LEU A 111 10.62 -25.28 8.62
C LEU A 111 9.62 -26.42 8.88
N ASP A 112 10.07 -27.42 9.62
CA ASP A 112 9.30 -28.61 9.93
C ASP A 112 8.21 -28.32 10.96
N LYS A 113 7.08 -29.01 10.80
CA LYS A 113 5.90 -28.81 11.64
C LYS A 113 6.15 -29.15 13.11
N GLN A 114 6.86 -30.25 13.38
CA GLN A 114 6.97 -30.79 14.73
C GLN A 114 7.78 -29.84 15.62
N THR A 115 8.99 -29.48 15.18
CA THR A 115 9.87 -28.57 15.90
C THR A 115 9.22 -27.20 16.07
N HIS A 116 8.52 -26.70 15.03
CA HIS A 116 7.76 -25.46 15.13
C HIS A 116 6.67 -25.55 16.23
N SER A 117 5.89 -26.64 16.25
CA SER A 117 4.83 -26.81 17.25
C SER A 117 5.38 -26.89 18.67
N GLU A 118 6.51 -27.55 18.87
CA GLU A 118 7.17 -27.66 20.18
C GLU A 118 7.66 -26.28 20.65
N ARG A 119 8.34 -25.52 19.79
CA ARG A 119 8.77 -24.15 20.09
C ARG A 119 7.61 -23.21 20.38
N LYS A 120 6.56 -23.22 19.56
CA LYS A 120 5.37 -22.38 19.76
C LYS A 120 4.72 -22.66 21.12
N ARG A 121 4.67 -23.93 21.56
CA ARG A 121 4.13 -24.31 22.87
C ARG A 121 4.90 -23.71 24.04
N GLN A 122 6.20 -23.45 23.87
CA GLN A 122 7.06 -22.87 24.92
C GLN A 122 6.80 -21.38 25.18
N LEU A 123 6.04 -20.70 24.31
CA LEU A 123 5.75 -19.26 24.42
C LEU A 123 4.26 -18.91 24.27
N ALA A 124 3.41 -19.87 23.89
CA ALA A 124 2.00 -19.61 23.55
C ALA A 124 1.18 -19.04 24.71
N ASP A 125 1.51 -19.37 25.96
CA ASP A 125 0.81 -18.84 27.14
C ASP A 125 0.92 -17.31 27.26
N ARG A 126 2.06 -16.74 26.85
CA ARG A 126 2.28 -15.28 26.92
C ARG A 126 1.46 -14.51 25.90
N TYR A 127 1.19 -15.14 24.76
CA TYR A 127 0.38 -14.59 23.68
C TYR A 127 -1.12 -14.94 23.78
N ALA A 128 -1.53 -15.66 24.83
CA ALA A 128 -2.94 -15.90 25.10
C ALA A 128 -3.64 -14.57 25.42
N MET A 129 -4.86 -14.39 24.89
CA MET A 129 -5.62 -13.15 25.09
C MET A 129 -5.79 -12.83 26.58
N SER A 130 -6.05 -13.83 27.42
CA SER A 130 -6.17 -13.67 28.87
C SER A 130 -4.87 -13.20 29.55
N ASN A 131 -3.70 -13.45 28.97
CA ASN A 131 -2.44 -12.92 29.48
C ASN A 131 -2.23 -11.47 29.02
N ILE A 132 -2.47 -11.19 27.72
CA ILE A 132 -2.29 -9.86 27.12
C ILE A 132 -3.20 -8.81 27.78
N LEU A 133 -4.42 -9.19 28.15
CA LEU A 133 -5.39 -8.29 28.79
C LEU A 133 -5.10 -7.99 30.27
N ARG A 134 -4.00 -8.52 30.83
CA ARG A 134 -3.60 -8.19 32.20
C ARG A 134 -3.16 -6.72 32.28
N GLU A 135 -3.46 -6.09 33.42
CA GLU A 135 -3.30 -4.64 33.61
C GLU A 135 -1.87 -4.14 33.34
N HIS A 136 -0.83 -4.92 33.65
CA HIS A 136 0.56 -4.48 33.41
C HIS A 136 0.89 -4.36 31.91
N HIS A 137 0.29 -5.18 31.03
CA HIS A 137 0.47 -5.05 29.58
C HIS A 137 -0.44 -3.95 29.03
N VAL A 138 -1.72 -3.93 29.43
CA VAL A 138 -2.71 -2.95 28.95
C VAL A 138 -2.31 -1.52 29.35
N SER A 139 -1.84 -1.31 30.58
CA SER A 139 -1.38 0.01 31.04
C SER A 139 -0.16 0.49 30.26
N ALA A 140 0.82 -0.37 30.00
CA ALA A 140 1.99 -0.02 29.19
C ALA A 140 1.62 0.34 27.74
N ILE A 141 0.73 -0.43 27.11
CA ILE A 141 0.23 -0.11 25.76
C ILE A 141 -0.50 1.24 25.77
N ARG A 142 -1.35 1.49 26.79
CA ARG A 142 -2.06 2.76 26.95
C ARG A 142 -1.11 3.93 27.17
N ASP A 143 -0.03 3.75 27.92
CA ASP A 143 0.98 4.78 28.15
C ASP A 143 1.74 5.11 26.85
N SER A 144 2.09 4.10 26.05
CA SER A 144 2.65 4.29 24.71
C SER A 144 1.67 5.03 23.79
N ALA A 145 0.39 4.70 23.83
CA ALA A 145 -0.64 5.36 23.02
C ALA A 145 -0.82 6.84 23.42
N LYS A 146 -0.79 7.15 24.73
CA LYS A 146 -0.78 8.54 25.22
C LYS A 146 0.48 9.29 24.80
N ALA A 147 1.65 8.64 24.81
CA ALA A 147 2.89 9.24 24.35
C ALA A 147 2.83 9.55 22.84
N PHE A 148 2.25 8.65 22.04
CA PHE A 148 2.00 8.87 20.61
C PHE A 148 1.10 10.10 20.38
N VAL A 149 -0.05 10.17 21.06
CA VAL A 149 -0.97 11.32 20.96
C VAL A 149 -0.27 12.61 21.38
N SER A 150 0.50 12.58 22.46
CA SER A 150 1.23 13.75 22.95
C SER A 150 2.25 14.26 21.92
N LYS A 151 2.94 13.34 21.23
CA LYS A 151 3.87 13.68 20.13
C LYS A 151 3.14 14.31 18.94
N CYS A 152 1.99 13.77 18.56
CA CYS A 152 1.18 14.30 17.47
C CYS A 152 0.65 15.71 17.77
N VAL A 153 0.11 15.93 18.97
CA VAL A 153 -0.47 17.23 19.39
C VAL A 153 0.59 18.32 19.58
N ALA A 154 1.84 17.95 19.87
CA ALA A 154 2.93 18.92 20.01
C ALA A 154 3.33 19.58 18.68
N VAL A 155 2.92 19.04 17.53
CA VAL A 155 3.25 19.57 16.19
C VAL A 155 2.16 20.54 15.72
N ALA A 156 2.55 21.77 15.35
CA ALA A 156 1.62 22.88 15.10
C ALA A 156 0.92 22.87 13.73
N LYS A 157 1.28 21.96 12.80
CA LYS A 157 0.75 21.93 11.42
C LYS A 157 0.18 20.55 11.06
N SER A 158 1.01 19.71 10.47
CA SER A 158 0.76 18.35 10.02
C SER A 158 1.83 17.45 10.63
N VAL A 159 1.49 16.20 10.92
CA VAL A 159 2.41 15.22 11.51
C VAL A 159 2.51 14.02 10.59
N ASP A 160 3.74 13.60 10.28
CA ASP A 160 3.97 12.30 9.67
C ASP A 160 3.84 11.22 10.75
N VAL A 161 2.67 10.58 10.78
CA VAL A 161 2.37 9.55 11.77
C VAL A 161 3.10 8.24 11.48
N TYR A 162 3.63 8.00 10.27
CA TYR A 162 4.30 6.75 9.92
C TYR A 162 5.42 6.44 10.92
N VAL A 163 6.28 7.41 11.17
CA VAL A 163 7.41 7.30 12.09
C VAL A 163 6.94 7.00 13.51
N TYR A 164 5.96 7.76 14.00
CA TYR A 164 5.48 7.63 15.37
C TYR A 164 4.68 6.35 15.63
N LEU A 165 4.01 5.82 14.61
CA LEU A 165 3.32 4.53 14.67
C LEU A 165 4.31 3.37 14.79
N HIS A 166 5.45 3.45 14.11
CA HIS A 166 6.53 2.48 14.26
C HIS A 166 7.21 2.59 15.63
N CYS A 167 7.41 3.79 16.15
CA CYS A 167 7.86 3.98 17.54
C CYS A 167 6.86 3.37 18.54
N TYR A 168 5.56 3.64 18.37
CA TYR A 168 4.50 3.07 19.21
C TYR A 168 4.54 1.53 19.21
N ALA A 169 4.60 0.92 18.02
CA ALA A 169 4.67 -0.53 17.86
C ALA A 169 5.94 -1.12 18.51
N LEU A 170 7.09 -0.47 18.32
CA LEU A 170 8.36 -0.88 18.93
C LEU A 170 8.32 -0.82 20.46
N ASP A 171 7.79 0.27 21.01
CA ASP A 171 7.69 0.48 22.46
C ASP A 171 6.77 -0.57 23.08
N CYS A 172 5.63 -0.86 22.46
CA CYS A 172 4.70 -1.90 22.92
C CYS A 172 5.32 -3.30 22.88
N VAL A 173 5.90 -3.71 21.74
CA VAL A 173 6.44 -5.07 21.60
C VAL A 173 7.68 -5.28 22.49
N THR A 174 8.55 -4.27 22.61
CA THR A 174 9.74 -4.38 23.48
C THR A 174 9.37 -4.35 24.94
N HIS A 175 8.35 -3.58 25.34
CA HIS A 175 7.82 -3.70 26.70
C HIS A 175 7.31 -5.12 26.97
N PHE A 176 6.48 -5.69 26.08
CA PHE A 176 5.97 -7.05 26.22
C PHE A 176 7.11 -8.09 26.33
N MET A 177 8.19 -7.93 25.57
CA MET A 177 9.29 -8.90 25.56
C MET A 177 10.27 -8.73 26.70
N PHE A 178 10.55 -7.49 27.09
CA PHE A 178 11.75 -7.13 27.85
C PHE A 178 11.48 -6.32 29.11
N SER A 179 10.22 -6.09 29.50
CA SER A 179 9.88 -5.35 30.71
C SER A 179 10.77 -5.77 31.90
N PRO A 180 11.31 -4.79 32.67
CA PRO A 180 11.12 -3.34 32.54
C PRO A 180 12.04 -2.64 31.51
N SER A 181 12.95 -3.37 30.86
CA SER A 181 13.96 -2.87 29.93
C SER A 181 13.45 -2.62 28.50
N GLY A 182 12.13 -2.45 28.32
CA GLY A 182 11.52 -2.08 27.04
C GLY A 182 11.97 -0.70 26.57
N LEU A 183 11.91 -0.46 25.26
CA LEU A 183 12.29 0.82 24.66
C LEU A 183 11.19 1.87 24.87
N LYS A 184 11.58 3.14 24.72
CA LYS A 184 10.70 4.32 24.76
C LYS A 184 11.00 5.27 23.61
N SER A 185 11.07 4.75 22.40
CA SER A 185 11.41 5.46 21.15
C SER A 185 10.52 6.66 20.84
N LEU A 186 9.30 6.73 21.37
CA LEU A 186 8.47 7.94 21.28
C LEU A 186 9.05 9.12 22.07
N THR A 187 9.82 8.88 23.13
CA THR A 187 10.28 9.89 24.09
C THR A 187 11.80 9.96 24.28
N ASP A 188 12.53 8.92 23.90
CA ASP A 188 14.00 8.82 23.99
C ASP A 188 14.63 8.78 22.60
N GLU A 189 15.62 9.64 22.36
CA GLU A 189 16.29 9.81 21.07
C GLU A 189 17.17 8.61 20.69
N ASN A 190 17.81 7.94 21.66
CA ASN A 190 18.63 6.76 21.36
C ASN A 190 17.77 5.57 20.93
N ASP A 191 16.62 5.41 21.60
CA ASP A 191 15.64 4.39 21.25
C ASP A 191 14.96 4.70 19.90
N PHE A 192 14.77 5.98 19.58
CA PHE A 192 14.31 6.43 18.27
C PHE A 192 15.30 6.03 17.16
N GLU A 193 16.60 6.26 17.33
CA GLU A 193 17.59 5.83 16.34
C GLU A 193 17.62 4.30 16.15
N LEU A 194 17.25 3.53 17.18
CA LEU A 194 17.12 2.07 17.09
C LEU A 194 15.90 1.69 16.23
N MET A 195 14.78 2.37 16.42
CA MET A 195 13.59 2.26 15.57
C MET A 195 13.97 2.52 14.10
N GLU A 196 14.67 3.63 13.82
CA GLU A 196 15.06 3.98 12.46
C GLU A 196 15.94 2.90 11.80
N GLU A 197 16.85 2.29 12.56
CA GLU A 197 17.66 1.19 12.06
C GLU A 197 16.83 -0.04 11.65
N MET A 198 15.68 -0.26 12.30
CA MET A 198 14.86 -1.45 12.07
C MET A 198 13.87 -1.28 10.90
N THR A 199 13.33 -0.09 10.70
CA THR A 199 12.17 0.13 9.79
C THR A 199 12.55 0.64 8.40
N TYR A 200 13.58 1.47 8.26
CA TYR A 200 13.85 2.19 6.99
C TYR A 200 14.75 1.47 5.97
N HIS A 201 14.61 0.15 5.80
CA HIS A 201 15.50 -0.60 4.90
C HIS A 201 14.86 -1.75 4.11
N ASN A 202 15.12 -1.76 2.78
CA ASN A 202 14.85 -2.89 1.87
C ASN A 202 15.76 -4.11 2.10
N SER A 203 16.09 -4.41 3.35
CA SER A 203 17.03 -5.46 3.74
C SER A 203 16.56 -6.85 3.28
N LEU A 204 15.25 -7.10 3.30
CA LEU A 204 14.63 -8.35 2.86
C LEU A 204 14.78 -8.58 1.35
N GLN A 205 14.58 -7.55 0.53
CA GLN A 205 14.83 -7.63 -0.92
C GLN A 205 16.30 -7.92 -1.22
N LYS A 206 17.23 -7.33 -0.46
CA LYS A 206 18.68 -7.61 -0.59
C LYS A 206 19.06 -9.01 -0.13
N ASN A 207 18.29 -9.61 0.79
CA ASN A 207 18.48 -11.00 1.22
C ASN A 207 18.12 -12.03 0.13
N LEU A 208 17.37 -11.65 -0.90
CA LEU A 208 17.05 -12.55 -2.03
C LEU A 208 18.30 -12.95 -2.82
N LEU A 209 19.29 -12.08 -2.91
CA LEU A 209 20.51 -12.33 -3.65
C LEU A 209 21.35 -13.47 -3.03
N PRO A 210 21.71 -13.45 -1.73
CA PRO A 210 22.34 -14.59 -1.07
C PRO A 210 21.45 -15.83 -0.99
N TYR A 211 20.12 -15.67 -1.01
CA TYR A 211 19.20 -16.81 -1.08
C TYR A 211 19.26 -17.55 -2.41
N TYR A 212 19.16 -16.85 -3.54
CA TYR A 212 19.17 -17.48 -4.85
C TYR A 212 20.57 -17.83 -5.36
N LEU A 213 21.60 -17.10 -4.94
CA LEU A 213 22.99 -17.25 -5.40
C LEU A 213 23.98 -17.33 -4.22
N PRO A 214 23.84 -18.29 -3.30
CA PRO A 214 24.62 -18.33 -2.05
C PRO A 214 26.13 -18.46 -2.27
N HIS A 215 26.56 -19.14 -3.34
CA HIS A 215 27.97 -19.30 -3.67
C HIS A 215 28.59 -18.07 -4.34
N LEU A 216 27.78 -17.20 -4.94
CA LEU A 216 28.25 -15.99 -5.61
C LEU A 216 28.11 -14.74 -4.71
N ALA A 217 27.14 -14.76 -3.78
CA ALA A 217 26.85 -13.63 -2.92
C ALA A 217 28.04 -13.05 -2.14
N PRO A 218 28.99 -13.84 -1.61
CA PRO A 218 30.17 -13.30 -0.93
C PRO A 218 31.06 -12.43 -1.81
N TYR A 219 30.97 -12.56 -3.14
CA TYR A 219 31.75 -11.80 -4.10
C TYR A 219 31.02 -10.54 -4.60
N PHE A 220 29.74 -10.35 -4.24
CA PHE A 220 29.02 -9.15 -4.62
C PHE A 220 29.44 -7.94 -3.78
N PRO A 221 29.45 -6.73 -4.37
CA PRO A 221 29.64 -5.49 -3.63
C PRO A 221 28.73 -5.40 -2.39
N SER A 222 29.26 -4.86 -1.29
CA SER A 222 28.56 -4.79 0.00
C SER A 222 27.23 -4.03 -0.04
N TRP A 223 27.04 -3.11 -0.98
CA TRP A 223 25.80 -2.35 -1.15
C TRP A 223 24.65 -3.18 -1.74
N LEU A 224 24.95 -4.30 -2.44
CA LEU A 224 23.98 -5.30 -2.91
C LEU A 224 23.60 -6.31 -1.81
N LEU A 225 24.36 -6.34 -0.72
CA LEU A 225 24.11 -7.23 0.41
C LEU A 225 23.24 -6.53 1.48
N PRO A 226 22.51 -7.31 2.31
CA PRO A 226 21.71 -6.75 3.40
C PRO A 226 22.57 -5.92 4.37
N ARG A 227 22.01 -4.80 4.84
CA ARG A 227 22.64 -3.99 5.89
C ARG A 227 22.66 -4.78 7.20
N ARG A 228 23.76 -4.68 7.95
CA ARG A 228 23.79 -5.16 9.34
C ARG A 228 23.01 -4.21 10.24
N ALA A 229 22.35 -4.74 11.26
CA ALA A 229 21.61 -3.97 12.27
C ALA A 229 22.32 -4.03 13.64
N PRO A 230 23.51 -3.39 13.79
CA PRO A 230 24.33 -3.53 14.99
C PRO A 230 23.69 -2.97 16.26
N LYS A 231 22.91 -1.88 16.20
CA LYS A 231 22.29 -1.25 17.38
C LYS A 231 21.23 -2.16 17.98
N SER A 232 20.30 -2.63 17.15
CA SER A 232 19.23 -3.53 17.57
C SER A 232 19.75 -4.90 18.01
N ASN A 233 20.80 -5.42 17.37
CA ASN A 233 21.48 -6.65 17.79
C ASN A 233 22.15 -6.47 19.17
N ALA A 234 22.87 -5.36 19.37
CA ALA A 234 23.51 -5.06 20.65
C ALA A 234 22.46 -4.87 21.77
N TYR A 235 21.35 -4.19 21.48
CA TYR A 235 20.24 -4.03 22.42
C TYR A 235 19.69 -5.39 22.88
N VAL A 236 19.31 -6.28 21.94
CA VAL A 236 18.75 -7.59 22.30
C VAL A 236 19.77 -8.42 23.08
N HIS A 237 21.04 -8.46 22.68
CA HIS A 237 22.07 -9.17 23.43
C HIS A 237 22.27 -8.60 24.83
N ARG A 238 22.30 -7.28 24.99
CA ARG A 238 22.43 -6.61 26.28
C ARG A 238 21.28 -6.96 27.22
N VAL A 239 20.04 -6.83 26.74
CA VAL A 239 18.84 -7.06 27.55
C VAL A 239 18.67 -8.54 27.88
N THR A 240 18.91 -9.43 26.92
CA THR A 240 18.83 -10.89 27.14
C THR A 240 19.96 -11.42 28.02
N ALA A 241 21.06 -10.68 28.20
CA ALA A 241 22.11 -11.00 29.16
C ALA A 241 21.77 -10.60 30.60
N GLN A 242 20.74 -9.76 30.82
CA GLN A 242 20.30 -9.40 32.17
C GLN A 242 19.79 -10.61 32.95
N THR A 243 19.96 -10.57 34.27
CA THR A 243 19.70 -11.71 35.17
C THR A 243 18.25 -11.78 35.68
N SER A 244 17.50 -10.67 35.63
CA SER A 244 16.18 -10.58 36.28
C SER A 244 15.15 -9.85 35.39
N PRO A 245 14.65 -10.48 34.31
CA PRO A 245 13.52 -9.95 33.56
C PRO A 245 12.24 -9.97 34.42
N ASP A 246 11.28 -9.08 34.13
CA ASP A 246 9.98 -9.08 34.77
C ASP A 246 9.24 -10.41 34.51
N GLU A 247 8.58 -10.96 35.53
CA GLU A 247 7.91 -12.28 35.47
C GLU A 247 6.88 -12.38 34.34
N TYR A 248 6.29 -11.24 33.96
CA TYR A 248 5.26 -11.19 32.94
C TYR A 248 5.82 -11.12 31.51
N SER A 249 7.09 -10.76 31.35
CA SER A 249 7.74 -10.62 30.05
C SER A 249 7.92 -11.94 29.29
N LEU A 250 8.00 -11.86 27.96
CA LEU A 250 8.34 -13.01 27.13
C LEU A 250 9.73 -13.58 27.48
N LEU A 251 10.72 -12.70 27.72
CA LEU A 251 12.08 -13.12 28.03
C LEU A 251 12.12 -13.96 29.32
N ALA A 252 11.39 -13.55 30.37
CA ALA A 252 11.28 -14.34 31.59
C ALA A 252 10.72 -15.73 31.30
N ARG A 253 9.66 -15.82 30.48
CA ARG A 253 9.06 -17.11 30.09
C ARG A 253 10.04 -18.04 29.37
N LEU A 254 10.85 -17.49 28.45
CA LEU A 254 11.83 -18.24 27.66
C LEU A 254 13.03 -18.70 28.50
N LEU A 255 13.39 -17.95 29.55
CA LEU A 255 14.52 -18.23 30.44
C LEU A 255 14.15 -19.01 31.71
N ARG A 256 12.89 -19.43 31.88
CA ARG A 256 12.49 -20.26 33.02
C ARG A 256 13.28 -21.57 33.05
N LYS A 257 13.48 -22.12 34.25
CA LYS A 257 14.24 -23.37 34.48
C LYS A 257 13.65 -24.60 33.77
N ASP A 258 12.34 -24.60 33.49
CA ASP A 258 11.63 -25.65 32.76
C ASP A 258 11.71 -25.47 31.23
N SER A 259 12.32 -24.40 30.74
CA SER A 259 12.54 -24.14 29.32
C SER A 259 13.76 -24.89 28.80
N SER A 260 13.62 -25.54 27.64
CA SER A 260 14.75 -26.15 26.93
C SER A 260 15.51 -25.16 26.04
N ILE A 261 15.11 -23.88 26.03
CA ILE A 261 15.65 -22.83 25.17
C ILE A 261 16.92 -22.25 25.81
N SER A 262 18.03 -22.27 25.08
CA SER A 262 19.27 -21.62 25.51
C SER A 262 19.12 -20.09 25.49
N ARG A 263 19.96 -19.36 26.23
CA ARG A 263 19.92 -17.89 26.22
C ARG A 263 20.14 -17.28 24.83
N SER A 264 21.00 -17.89 24.00
CA SER A 264 21.21 -17.44 22.62
C SER A 264 19.98 -17.70 21.73
N GLN A 265 19.28 -18.82 21.94
CA GLN A 265 18.01 -19.09 21.27
C GLN A 265 16.93 -18.11 21.74
N ALA A 266 16.84 -17.82 23.04
CA ALA A 266 15.89 -16.84 23.57
C ALA A 266 16.15 -15.44 22.98
N ALA A 267 17.42 -15.04 22.84
CA ALA A 267 17.78 -13.79 22.16
C ALA A 267 17.34 -13.78 20.69
N ALA A 268 17.56 -14.88 19.96
CA ALA A 268 17.11 -15.01 18.57
C ALA A 268 15.58 -14.93 18.45
N GLU A 269 14.82 -15.65 19.30
CA GLU A 269 13.35 -15.57 19.36
C GLU A 269 12.88 -14.13 19.64
N CYS A 270 13.49 -13.45 20.63
CA CYS A 270 13.10 -12.08 20.94
C CYS A 270 13.43 -11.10 19.80
N LYS A 271 14.56 -11.26 19.11
CA LYS A 271 14.90 -10.41 17.94
C LYS A 271 13.89 -10.58 16.80
N ASP A 272 13.45 -11.81 16.56
CA ASP A 272 12.45 -12.15 15.54
C ASP A 272 11.07 -11.58 15.89
N HIS A 273 10.65 -11.73 17.14
CA HIS A 273 9.39 -11.19 17.64
C HIS A 273 9.38 -9.64 17.63
N MET A 274 10.52 -9.01 17.94
CA MET A 274 10.70 -7.56 17.84
C MET A 274 10.57 -7.05 16.40
N ALA A 275 11.21 -7.72 15.44
CA ALA A 275 11.11 -7.37 14.02
C ALA A 275 9.70 -7.63 13.47
N ALA A 276 9.02 -8.69 13.91
CA ALA A 276 7.66 -8.98 13.47
C ALA A 276 6.64 -7.96 14.01
N GLY A 277 6.80 -7.50 15.26
CA GLY A 277 5.82 -6.62 15.92
C GLY A 277 5.90 -5.15 15.51
N ILE A 278 7.05 -4.67 15.01
CA ILE A 278 7.23 -3.26 14.64
C ILE A 278 6.54 -2.92 13.32
N ASP A 279 7.03 -3.45 12.19
CA ASP A 279 6.58 -3.04 10.85
C ASP A 279 5.12 -3.45 10.63
N THR A 280 4.72 -4.64 11.08
CA THR A 280 3.36 -5.13 10.81
C THR A 280 2.27 -4.35 11.54
N THR A 281 2.49 -3.99 12.80
CA THR A 281 1.54 -3.16 13.57
C THR A 281 1.63 -1.70 13.11
N GLY A 282 2.83 -1.17 12.90
CA GLY A 282 3.07 0.20 12.45
C GLY A 282 2.42 0.51 11.10
N ASP A 283 2.69 -0.31 10.08
CA ASP A 283 2.07 -0.18 8.75
C ASP A 283 0.56 -0.39 8.78
N GLY A 284 0.11 -1.43 9.50
CA GLY A 284 -1.31 -1.74 9.62
C GLY A 284 -2.11 -0.57 10.20
N LEU A 285 -1.56 0.09 11.23
CA LEU A 285 -2.13 1.31 11.80
C LEU A 285 -2.04 2.50 10.86
N CYS A 286 -0.91 2.66 10.15
CA CYS A 286 -0.70 3.78 9.24
C CYS A 286 -1.74 3.77 8.11
N PHE A 287 -1.91 2.62 7.46
CA PHE A 287 -2.92 2.46 6.41
C PHE A 287 -4.34 2.66 6.96
N LEU A 288 -4.65 2.05 8.11
CA LEU A 288 -5.97 2.18 8.73
C LEU A 288 -6.31 3.64 9.03
N MET A 289 -5.40 4.37 9.67
CA MET A 289 -5.62 5.78 10.00
C MET A 289 -5.69 6.65 8.74
N TRP A 290 -4.92 6.33 7.71
CA TRP A 290 -5.03 7.02 6.42
C TRP A 290 -6.39 6.79 5.76
N GLU A 291 -6.91 5.56 5.73
CA GLU A 291 -8.24 5.24 5.21
C GLU A 291 -9.33 6.01 5.95
N LEU A 292 -9.31 5.99 7.29
CA LEU A 292 -10.27 6.77 8.09
C LEU A 292 -10.17 8.28 7.86
N SER A 293 -8.98 8.77 7.49
CA SER A 293 -8.71 10.20 7.25
C SER A 293 -9.12 10.67 5.85
N GLN A 294 -9.59 9.76 4.99
CA GLN A 294 -10.11 10.12 3.67
C GLN A 294 -11.47 10.83 3.80
N PRO A 295 -11.73 11.93 3.04
CA PRO A 295 -12.99 12.65 3.13
C PRO A 295 -14.24 11.79 2.91
N HIS A 296 -14.16 10.80 2.02
CA HIS A 296 -15.27 9.88 1.74
C HIS A 296 -15.50 8.83 2.84
N ASN A 297 -14.55 8.64 3.75
CA ASN A 297 -14.61 7.69 4.86
C ASN A 297 -14.91 8.36 6.22
N PHE A 298 -15.10 9.69 6.27
CA PHE A 298 -15.49 10.39 7.49
C PHE A 298 -16.74 9.81 8.18
N PRO A 299 -17.78 9.33 7.48
CA PRO A 299 -18.90 8.65 8.14
C PRO A 299 -18.50 7.44 8.98
N PHE A 300 -17.48 6.68 8.56
CA PHE A 300 -16.95 5.55 9.34
C PHE A 300 -16.16 6.04 10.57
N GLN A 301 -15.43 7.16 10.42
CA GLN A 301 -14.74 7.79 11.54
C GLN A 301 -15.73 8.31 12.60
N ASP A 302 -16.82 8.94 12.17
CA ASP A 302 -17.88 9.43 13.05
C ASP A 302 -18.58 8.29 13.77
N ARG A 303 -18.91 7.21 13.06
CA ARG A 303 -19.51 6.00 13.66
C ARG A 303 -18.57 5.32 14.67
N LEU A 304 -17.27 5.30 14.39
CA LEU A 304 -16.26 4.81 15.33
C LEU A 304 -16.21 5.69 16.58
N TYR A 305 -16.20 7.02 16.43
CA TYR A 305 -16.28 7.95 17.55
C TYR A 305 -17.55 7.74 18.39
N GLU A 306 -18.71 7.53 17.75
CA GLU A 306 -19.97 7.26 18.44
C GLU A 306 -19.93 5.99 19.28
N GLU A 307 -19.42 4.86 18.75
CA GLU A 307 -19.24 3.63 19.53
C GLU A 307 -18.32 3.88 20.73
N LEU A 308 -17.16 4.49 20.49
CA LEU A 308 -16.16 4.71 21.52
C LEU A 308 -16.64 5.64 22.64
N ARG A 309 -17.42 6.69 22.30
CA ARG A 309 -17.96 7.65 23.27
C ARG A 309 -19.20 7.17 24.01
N SER A 310 -20.00 6.30 23.39
CA SER A 310 -21.20 5.72 24.01
C SER A 310 -20.92 4.49 24.86
N ALA A 311 -19.74 3.88 24.72
CA ALA A 311 -19.31 2.76 25.55
C ALA A 311 -19.28 3.16 27.04
N PRO A 312 -19.89 2.38 27.95
CA PRO A 312 -19.81 2.62 29.39
C PRO A 312 -18.37 2.70 29.89
N GLU A 313 -18.14 3.50 30.94
CA GLU A 313 -16.81 3.58 31.58
C GLU A 313 -16.35 2.19 32.05
N GLY A 314 -15.10 1.83 31.73
CA GLY A 314 -14.56 0.51 32.02
C GLY A 314 -15.00 -0.59 31.04
N THR A 315 -15.69 -0.25 29.94
CA THR A 315 -15.94 -1.21 28.85
C THR A 315 -14.63 -1.81 28.39
N HIS A 316 -14.56 -3.14 28.44
CA HIS A 316 -13.37 -3.86 28.06
C HIS A 316 -13.17 -3.77 26.54
N ILE A 317 -11.90 -3.59 26.11
CA ILE A 317 -11.53 -3.29 24.73
C ILE A 317 -11.95 -4.39 23.71
N ASP A 318 -12.28 -5.58 24.20
CA ASP A 318 -12.80 -6.71 23.41
C ASP A 318 -14.31 -6.64 23.13
N ARG A 319 -15.02 -5.64 23.67
CA ARG A 319 -16.48 -5.44 23.49
C ARG A 319 -16.82 -4.21 22.63
N LEU A 320 -15.99 -3.93 21.63
CA LEU A 320 -16.16 -2.81 20.70
C LEU A 320 -16.26 -3.36 19.26
N PRO A 321 -17.47 -3.84 18.85
CA PRO A 321 -17.64 -4.56 17.60
C PRO A 321 -17.36 -3.73 16.34
N TYR A 322 -17.63 -2.42 16.36
CA TYR A 322 -17.34 -1.56 15.23
C TYR A 322 -15.84 -1.25 15.11
N LEU A 323 -15.16 -1.03 16.24
CA LEU A 323 -13.69 -0.98 16.26
C LEU A 323 -13.06 -2.27 15.71
N ASP A 324 -13.62 -3.44 16.06
CA ASP A 324 -13.22 -4.72 15.47
C ASP A 324 -13.44 -4.76 13.95
N ALA A 325 -14.58 -4.26 13.47
CA ALA A 325 -14.90 -4.16 12.05
C ALA A 325 -13.90 -3.26 11.29
N VAL A 326 -13.58 -2.10 11.85
CA VAL A 326 -12.60 -1.13 11.29
C VAL A 326 -11.21 -1.76 11.16
N ILE A 327 -10.72 -2.41 12.22
CA ILE A 327 -9.41 -3.07 12.19
C ILE A 327 -9.39 -4.22 11.19
N LYS A 328 -10.44 -5.05 11.16
CA LYS A 328 -10.51 -6.18 10.21
C LYS A 328 -10.57 -5.69 8.77
N GLU A 329 -11.32 -4.63 8.49
CA GLU A 329 -11.38 -4.09 7.13
C GLU A 329 -10.06 -3.49 6.69
N ALA A 330 -9.35 -2.79 7.57
CA ALA A 330 -8.03 -2.25 7.26
C ALA A 330 -7.04 -3.37 6.94
N LEU A 331 -7.00 -4.42 7.76
CA LEU A 331 -6.14 -5.59 7.53
C LEU A 331 -6.57 -6.42 6.31
N ARG A 332 -7.85 -6.34 5.90
CA ARG A 332 -8.34 -6.95 4.67
C ARG A 332 -7.82 -6.18 3.45
N CYS A 333 -7.98 -4.86 3.46
CA CYS A 333 -7.57 -3.93 2.40
C CYS A 333 -6.04 -3.92 2.27
N ALA A 334 -5.33 -3.63 3.34
CA ALA A 334 -3.87 -3.59 3.39
C ALA A 334 -3.33 -4.58 4.44
N PRO A 335 -3.27 -5.89 4.11
CA PRO A 335 -2.60 -6.84 4.99
C PRO A 335 -1.11 -6.49 5.06
N PRO A 336 -0.52 -6.30 6.26
CA PRO A 336 0.89 -5.93 6.39
C PRO A 336 1.87 -6.98 5.85
N ILE A 337 1.42 -8.23 5.66
CA ILE A 337 2.17 -9.27 4.98
C ILE A 337 1.33 -9.74 3.78
N PRO A 338 1.36 -9.02 2.64
CA PRO A 338 0.48 -9.29 1.51
C PRO A 338 0.93 -10.47 0.63
N MET A 339 2.15 -10.95 0.83
CA MET A 339 2.83 -11.95 -0.01
C MET A 339 2.28 -13.38 0.11
N SER A 340 2.78 -14.28 -0.74
CA SER A 340 2.50 -15.72 -0.69
C SER A 340 3.11 -16.41 0.53
N PHE A 341 2.42 -17.41 1.11
CA PHE A 341 2.96 -18.22 2.21
C PHE A 341 3.35 -19.64 1.74
N PRO A 342 4.54 -19.83 1.12
CA PRO A 342 4.88 -21.07 0.44
C PRO A 342 5.05 -22.25 1.38
N ARG A 343 4.59 -23.42 0.94
CA ARG A 343 4.74 -24.70 1.60
C ARG A 343 5.08 -25.81 0.62
N TYR A 344 5.77 -26.84 1.07
CA TYR A 344 5.97 -28.07 0.31
C TYR A 344 4.79 -29.02 0.46
N VAL A 345 4.31 -29.55 -0.66
CA VAL A 345 3.36 -30.67 -0.65
C VAL A 345 4.04 -31.90 -0.02
N PRO A 346 3.44 -32.50 1.02
CA PRO A 346 4.02 -33.67 1.71
C PRO A 346 4.07 -34.94 0.85
N SER A 347 4.72 -35.96 1.41
CA SER A 347 4.79 -37.30 0.80
C SER A 347 3.38 -37.84 0.47
N GLY A 348 3.29 -38.53 -0.67
CA GLY A 348 2.05 -39.04 -1.26
C GLY A 348 1.29 -38.05 -2.15
N GLY A 349 1.70 -36.78 -2.21
CA GLY A 349 0.94 -35.74 -2.94
C GLY A 349 -0.37 -35.38 -2.24
N ARG A 350 -1.08 -34.37 -2.75
CA ARG A 350 -2.33 -33.86 -2.17
C ARG A 350 -3.30 -33.39 -3.23
N THR A 351 -4.59 -33.58 -3.01
CA THR A 351 -5.64 -33.01 -3.86
C THR A 351 -6.07 -31.68 -3.29
N ILE A 352 -5.84 -30.60 -4.05
CA ILE A 352 -6.18 -29.22 -3.67
C ILE A 352 -7.07 -28.66 -4.78
N ASP A 353 -8.23 -28.10 -4.43
CA ASP A 353 -9.25 -27.63 -5.38
C ASP A 353 -9.57 -28.67 -6.48
N GLY A 354 -9.77 -29.93 -6.06
CA GLY A 354 -10.07 -31.04 -6.97
C GLY A 354 -8.91 -31.49 -7.85
N THR A 355 -7.73 -30.89 -7.76
CA THR A 355 -6.56 -31.25 -8.59
C THR A 355 -5.47 -31.92 -7.77
N PHE A 356 -4.93 -33.03 -8.26
CA PHE A 356 -3.80 -33.70 -7.62
C PHE A 356 -2.49 -32.94 -7.85
N ILE A 357 -1.85 -32.56 -6.76
CA ILE A 357 -0.56 -31.88 -6.71
C ILE A 357 0.50 -32.85 -6.18
N PRO A 358 1.59 -33.09 -6.91
CA PRO A 358 2.61 -34.05 -6.52
C PRO A 358 3.46 -33.53 -5.35
N VAL A 359 4.01 -34.47 -4.58
CA VAL A 359 4.98 -34.22 -3.50
C VAL A 359 6.10 -33.28 -3.93
N GLY A 360 6.56 -32.42 -3.03
CA GLY A 360 7.67 -31.49 -3.27
C GLY A 360 7.32 -30.28 -4.14
N THR A 361 6.09 -30.20 -4.67
CA THR A 361 5.58 -28.98 -5.30
C THR A 361 5.41 -27.90 -4.23
N ILE A 362 5.75 -26.66 -4.57
CA ILE A 362 5.49 -25.50 -3.72
C ILE A 362 4.06 -25.03 -3.96
N VAL A 363 3.28 -24.93 -2.89
CA VAL A 363 1.91 -24.41 -2.92
C VAL A 363 1.76 -23.23 -1.96
N SER A 364 0.95 -22.25 -2.32
CA SER A 364 0.73 -21.07 -1.48
C SER A 364 -0.62 -20.41 -1.73
N CYS A 365 -1.09 -19.66 -0.74
CA CYS A 365 -2.05 -18.58 -0.89
C CYS A 365 -1.39 -17.27 -0.45
N GLN A 366 -1.90 -16.14 -0.94
CA GLN A 366 -1.45 -14.81 -0.52
C GLN A 366 -2.64 -13.96 -0.03
N PRO A 367 -2.57 -13.33 1.16
CA PRO A 367 -3.68 -12.55 1.71
C PRO A 367 -4.22 -11.50 0.73
N TYR A 368 -3.32 -10.81 0.00
CA TYR A 368 -3.70 -9.77 -0.95
C TYR A 368 -4.72 -10.26 -2.00
N THR A 369 -4.53 -11.46 -2.54
CA THR A 369 -5.45 -12.03 -3.54
C THR A 369 -6.67 -12.67 -2.92
N VAL A 370 -6.51 -13.41 -1.82
CA VAL A 370 -7.63 -14.07 -1.13
C VAL A 370 -8.69 -13.05 -0.71
N HIS A 371 -8.27 -11.88 -0.25
CA HIS A 371 -9.16 -10.80 0.19
C HIS A 371 -9.82 -10.01 -0.95
N ARG A 372 -9.45 -10.28 -2.21
CA ARG A 372 -9.86 -9.47 -3.38
C ARG A 372 -10.47 -10.24 -4.53
N LEU A 373 -10.21 -11.54 -4.64
CA LEU A 373 -10.61 -12.31 -5.82
C LEU A 373 -12.11 -12.66 -5.81
N ASP A 374 -12.68 -12.94 -4.64
CA ASP A 374 -14.07 -13.35 -4.51
C ASP A 374 -14.99 -12.15 -4.17
N GLU A 375 -15.46 -11.47 -5.22
CA GLU A 375 -16.37 -10.32 -5.10
C GLU A 375 -17.75 -10.68 -4.53
N LYS A 376 -18.11 -11.97 -4.47
CA LYS A 376 -19.35 -12.39 -3.78
C LYS A 376 -19.20 -12.30 -2.26
N VAL A 377 -18.00 -12.57 -1.76
CA VAL A 377 -17.69 -12.49 -0.32
C VAL A 377 -17.29 -11.08 0.07
N PHE A 378 -16.53 -10.41 -0.78
CA PHE A 378 -16.11 -9.02 -0.59
C PHE A 378 -16.51 -8.16 -1.80
N PRO A 379 -17.76 -7.69 -1.87
CA PRO A 379 -18.20 -6.74 -2.90
C PRO A 379 -17.35 -5.47 -2.85
N ASP A 380 -16.97 -4.96 -4.02
CA ASP A 380 -16.05 -3.82 -4.20
C ASP A 380 -14.79 -3.97 -3.33
N PRO A 381 -13.98 -5.02 -3.56
CA PRO A 381 -12.96 -5.45 -2.61
C PRO A 381 -11.80 -4.46 -2.44
N ASP A 382 -11.63 -3.49 -3.35
CA ASP A 382 -10.63 -2.45 -3.23
C ASP A 382 -11.13 -1.23 -2.42
N THR A 383 -12.42 -1.18 -2.08
CA THR A 383 -13.03 -0.11 -1.27
C THR A 383 -12.97 -0.47 0.21
N PHE A 384 -12.43 0.44 1.03
CA PHE A 384 -12.49 0.35 2.48
C PHE A 384 -13.93 0.56 2.98
N ASN A 385 -14.54 -0.50 3.50
CA ASN A 385 -15.89 -0.45 4.07
C ASN A 385 -16.00 -1.34 5.32
N PRO A 386 -15.88 -0.79 6.54
CA PRO A 386 -16.04 -1.55 7.78
C PRO A 386 -17.43 -2.16 7.97
N ASP A 387 -18.47 -1.55 7.41
CA ASP A 387 -19.86 -1.95 7.65
C ASP A 387 -20.16 -3.36 7.13
N ARG A 388 -19.41 -3.86 6.15
CA ARG A 388 -19.51 -5.25 5.67
C ARG A 388 -19.27 -6.29 6.78
N TRP A 389 -18.55 -5.92 7.84
CA TRP A 389 -18.32 -6.80 8.99
C TRP A 389 -19.44 -6.74 10.03
N MET A 390 -20.36 -5.79 9.88
CA MET A 390 -21.56 -5.63 10.71
C MET A 390 -22.78 -6.32 10.10
N GLU A 391 -22.74 -6.63 8.79
CA GLU A 391 -23.77 -7.40 8.10
C GLU A 391 -23.76 -8.87 8.56
N GLU A 392 -24.92 -9.40 8.93
CA GLU A 392 -25.06 -10.82 9.30
C GLU A 392 -24.94 -11.76 8.10
N ASP A 393 -25.44 -11.35 6.93
CA ASP A 393 -25.38 -12.16 5.72
C ASP A 393 -23.94 -12.24 5.18
N GLY A 394 -23.45 -13.46 4.92
CA GLY A 394 -22.08 -13.72 4.47
C GLY A 394 -20.97 -13.50 5.51
N ILE A 395 -21.29 -13.20 6.77
CA ILE A 395 -20.26 -12.94 7.82
C ILE A 395 -19.36 -14.15 8.07
N ASN A 396 -19.91 -15.36 7.97
CA ASN A 396 -19.17 -16.59 8.18
C ASN A 396 -18.14 -16.81 7.07
N GLU A 397 -18.52 -16.57 5.83
CA GLU A 397 -17.68 -16.67 4.64
C GLU A 397 -16.56 -15.63 4.69
N ARG A 398 -16.89 -14.37 5.01
CA ARG A 398 -15.90 -13.29 5.21
C ARG A 398 -14.88 -13.65 6.29
N ASN A 399 -15.35 -14.16 7.43
CA ASN A 399 -14.47 -14.60 8.52
C ASN A 399 -13.57 -15.77 8.14
N ARG A 400 -14.08 -16.72 7.34
CA ARG A 400 -13.30 -17.89 6.88
C ARG A 400 -12.23 -17.51 5.86
N LEU A 401 -12.47 -16.47 5.05
CA LEU A 401 -11.53 -15.95 4.06
C LEU A 401 -10.60 -14.86 4.62
N PHE A 402 -10.85 -14.33 5.82
CA PHE A 402 -9.94 -13.41 6.48
C PHE A 402 -8.62 -14.10 6.84
N PHE A 403 -7.59 -13.79 6.07
CA PHE A 403 -6.29 -14.47 6.05
C PHE A 403 -5.11 -13.54 6.37
N ALA A 404 -5.36 -12.32 6.88
CA ALA A 404 -4.31 -11.36 7.26
C ALA A 404 -3.32 -11.90 8.30
N PHE A 405 -3.81 -12.72 9.25
CA PHE A 405 -2.99 -13.37 10.28
C PHE A 405 -2.59 -14.81 9.92
N SER A 406 -2.78 -15.23 8.66
CA SER A 406 -2.78 -16.64 8.26
C SER A 406 -3.77 -17.48 9.07
N THR A 407 -3.67 -18.82 9.02
CA THR A 407 -4.53 -19.73 9.80
C THR A 407 -3.83 -21.02 10.22
N GLY A 408 -4.49 -21.79 11.07
CA GLY A 408 -4.03 -23.09 11.57
C GLY A 408 -2.80 -23.02 12.49
N GLY A 409 -2.06 -24.14 12.58
CA GLY A 409 -0.96 -24.29 13.54
C GLY A 409 0.18 -23.28 13.37
N ARG A 410 0.35 -22.76 12.14
CA ARG A 410 1.36 -21.74 11.78
C ARG A 410 0.78 -20.33 11.64
N GLY A 411 -0.47 -20.10 12.06
CA GLY A 411 -1.05 -18.76 12.14
C GLY A 411 -0.29 -17.85 13.09
N CYS A 412 -0.40 -16.53 12.87
CA CYS A 412 0.32 -15.48 13.60
C CYS A 412 0.18 -15.66 15.12
N THR A 413 1.33 -15.79 15.79
CA THR A 413 1.39 -15.92 17.24
C THR A 413 1.05 -14.59 17.93
N GLY A 414 1.44 -13.46 17.34
CA GLY A 414 1.23 -12.11 17.88
C GLY A 414 -0.17 -11.53 17.67
N ARG A 415 -1.11 -12.24 17.01
CA ARG A 415 -2.42 -11.71 16.61
C ARG A 415 -3.18 -11.00 17.74
N ASN A 416 -3.23 -11.62 18.92
CA ASN A 416 -3.96 -11.04 20.06
C ASN A 416 -3.28 -9.76 20.56
N LEU A 417 -1.94 -9.74 20.60
CA LEU A 417 -1.17 -8.59 21.07
C LEU A 417 -1.36 -7.42 20.11
N ALA A 418 -1.13 -7.65 18.81
CA ALA A 418 -1.32 -6.64 17.77
C ALA A 418 -2.76 -6.09 17.76
N THR A 419 -3.77 -6.96 17.94
CA THR A 419 -5.18 -6.51 18.00
C THR A 419 -5.41 -5.57 19.18
N VAL A 420 -4.89 -5.90 20.37
CA VAL A 420 -5.02 -5.06 21.56
C VAL A 420 -4.25 -3.74 21.41
N GLU A 421 -3.03 -3.78 20.87
CA GLU A 421 -2.22 -2.60 20.54
C GLU A 421 -2.97 -1.67 19.57
N MET A 422 -3.53 -2.21 18.48
CA MET A 422 -4.28 -1.41 17.51
C MET A 422 -5.53 -0.80 18.14
N LYS A 423 -6.30 -1.60 18.89
CA LYS A 423 -7.53 -1.13 19.53
C LYS A 423 -7.30 0.00 20.54
N ILE A 424 -6.30 -0.14 21.40
CA ILE A 424 -5.99 0.87 22.42
C ILE A 424 -5.53 2.18 21.76
N LEU A 425 -4.67 2.11 20.74
CA LEU A 425 -4.24 3.31 20.04
C LEU A 425 -5.41 4.03 19.36
N LEU A 426 -6.23 3.29 18.63
CA LEU A 426 -7.40 3.87 17.93
C LEU A 426 -8.40 4.46 18.91
N GLN A 427 -8.62 3.81 20.06
CA GLN A 427 -9.44 4.37 21.13
C GLN A 427 -8.84 5.70 21.65
N GLU A 428 -7.55 5.75 21.95
CA GLU A 428 -6.90 6.98 22.46
C GLU A 428 -6.94 8.14 21.44
N VAL A 429 -6.87 7.84 20.14
CA VAL A 429 -6.95 8.85 19.07
C VAL A 429 -8.41 9.25 18.80
N TYR A 430 -9.25 8.32 18.38
CA TYR A 430 -10.58 8.63 17.83
C TYR A 430 -11.64 8.92 18.89
N CYS A 431 -11.39 8.69 20.19
CA CYS A 431 -12.24 9.24 21.25
C CYS A 431 -12.15 10.78 21.37
N ARG A 432 -11.07 11.39 20.86
CA ARG A 432 -10.68 12.77 21.19
C ARG A 432 -10.38 13.64 19.98
N PHE A 433 -10.00 13.02 18.87
CA PHE A 433 -9.53 13.71 17.67
C PHE A 433 -10.27 13.20 16.44
N GLN A 434 -10.45 14.13 15.50
CA GLN A 434 -10.77 13.81 14.12
C GLN A 434 -9.48 13.90 13.30
N THR A 435 -9.25 12.99 12.37
CA THR A 435 -8.07 12.98 11.50
C THR A 435 -8.44 13.22 10.05
N THR A 436 -7.56 13.93 9.33
CA THR A 436 -7.70 14.23 7.90
C THR A 436 -6.35 14.09 7.23
N VAL A 437 -6.32 13.71 5.95
CA VAL A 437 -5.07 13.71 5.17
C VAL A 437 -4.51 15.13 5.09
N ALA A 438 -3.23 15.28 5.43
CA ALA A 438 -2.57 16.57 5.41
C ALA A 438 -2.44 17.09 3.96
N PRO A 439 -2.75 18.36 3.67
CA PRO A 439 -2.66 18.90 2.31
C PRO A 439 -1.26 18.88 1.70
N ASP A 440 -0.23 18.76 2.54
CA ASP A 440 1.19 18.70 2.18
C ASP A 440 1.73 17.25 2.08
N MET A 441 0.87 16.22 2.22
CA MET A 441 1.26 14.83 1.99
C MET A 441 1.69 14.64 0.53
N THR A 442 2.93 14.21 0.32
CA THR A 442 3.52 13.93 -1.00
C THR A 442 3.76 12.44 -1.26
N SER A 443 3.75 11.62 -0.21
CA SER A 443 4.00 10.18 -0.27
C SER A 443 2.78 9.40 -0.80
N SER A 444 3.03 8.25 -1.43
CA SER A 444 1.99 7.32 -1.84
C SER A 444 1.70 6.30 -0.74
N MET A 445 0.42 5.93 -0.59
CA MET A 445 -0.03 4.82 0.27
C MET A 445 -0.21 3.50 -0.50
N GLU A 446 0.30 3.43 -1.74
CA GLU A 446 0.45 2.16 -2.43
C GLU A 446 1.38 1.24 -1.64
N ILE A 447 0.91 0.01 -1.38
CA ILE A 447 1.66 -0.99 -0.63
C ILE A 447 2.84 -1.48 -1.48
N ASP A 448 4.07 -1.26 -1.02
CA ASP A 448 5.26 -1.85 -1.65
C ASP A 448 5.39 -3.35 -1.29
N ASP A 449 5.98 -4.15 -2.18
CA ASP A 449 6.18 -5.60 -1.97
C ASP A 449 7.62 -5.91 -1.60
N GLN A 450 7.96 -5.74 -0.31
CA GLN A 450 9.28 -6.04 0.21
C GLN A 450 9.32 -7.33 1.04
N ILE A 451 8.46 -8.32 0.71
CA ILE A 451 8.16 -9.51 1.53
C ILE A 451 7.28 -9.15 2.76
N ILE A 452 7.52 -7.99 3.38
CA ILE A 452 6.59 -7.27 4.28
C ILE A 452 6.13 -6.00 3.55
N SER A 453 4.94 -5.49 3.83
CA SER A 453 4.54 -4.16 3.35
C SER A 453 5.52 -3.10 3.84
N SER A 454 5.60 -2.00 3.10
CA SER A 454 6.07 -0.72 3.61
C SER A 454 5.41 0.40 2.82
N THR A 455 5.34 1.61 3.38
CA THR A 455 4.94 2.79 2.60
C THR A 455 6.16 3.38 1.91
N HIS A 456 6.01 3.80 0.66
CA HIS A 456 7.13 4.30 -0.13
C HIS A 456 7.56 5.69 0.36
N THR A 457 8.48 5.76 1.32
CA THR A 457 9.18 7.00 1.66
C THR A 457 10.35 7.17 0.70
N MET A 458 10.16 7.94 -0.37
CA MET A 458 11.28 8.39 -1.20
C MET A 458 12.16 9.36 -0.40
N HIS A 459 13.22 8.87 0.24
CA HIS A 459 14.32 9.73 0.63
C HIS A 459 15.10 10.14 -0.62
N LEU A 460 15.02 11.43 -0.95
CA LEU A 460 15.75 12.13 -2.03
C LEU A 460 17.28 11.92 -2.00
N SER A 461 17.84 11.37 -0.92
CA SER A 461 19.27 11.07 -0.79
C SER A 461 19.73 9.79 -1.49
N SER A 462 18.80 8.94 -1.98
CA SER A 462 19.19 7.70 -2.68
C SER A 462 19.44 7.90 -4.18
N LEU A 463 18.84 8.93 -4.81
CA LEU A 463 18.88 9.14 -6.27
C LEU A 463 20.27 9.50 -6.82
N SER A 464 21.20 10.00 -5.99
CA SER A 464 22.54 10.41 -6.46
C SER A 464 23.51 9.26 -6.70
N ASN A 465 23.22 8.04 -6.20
CA ASN A 465 24.15 6.89 -6.32
C ASN A 465 23.75 5.86 -7.38
N TRP A 466 22.48 5.81 -7.80
CA TRP A 466 22.04 4.85 -8.83
C TRP A 466 22.46 5.28 -10.24
N ALA A 467 22.42 6.58 -10.53
CA ALA A 467 22.81 7.12 -11.84
C ALA A 467 24.30 6.89 -12.14
N THR A 468 25.16 6.94 -11.13
CA THR A 468 26.63 6.86 -11.30
C THR A 468 27.13 5.42 -11.43
N VAL A 469 26.47 4.46 -10.77
CA VAL A 469 26.87 3.04 -10.78
C VAL A 469 26.29 2.29 -11.98
N ALA A 470 25.06 2.60 -12.39
CA ALA A 470 24.48 2.05 -13.62
C ALA A 470 25.29 2.43 -14.87
N LEU A 471 25.85 3.65 -14.90
CA LEU A 471 26.71 4.11 -16.00
C LEU A 471 28.03 3.35 -16.12
N GLN A 472 28.60 2.87 -15.01
CA GLN A 472 29.90 2.18 -15.03
C GLN A 472 29.79 0.68 -15.33
N ALA A 473 28.69 0.02 -14.94
CA ALA A 473 28.49 -1.40 -15.17
C ALA A 473 28.03 -1.74 -16.60
N LEU A 474 27.34 -0.82 -17.28
CA LEU A 474 26.83 -1.00 -18.66
C LEU A 474 27.90 -0.81 -19.75
N LEU A 475 29.11 -0.36 -19.41
CA LEU A 475 30.19 -0.10 -20.38
C LEU A 475 30.99 -1.34 -20.80
N LEU A 476 30.82 -2.50 -20.15
CA LEU A 476 31.70 -3.66 -20.40
C LEU A 476 31.10 -4.77 -21.27
N PHE A 477 29.77 -4.90 -21.41
CA PHE A 477 29.18 -6.01 -22.18
C PHE A 477 27.81 -5.69 -22.80
N SER A 478 27.71 -4.72 -23.69
CA SER A 478 26.59 -4.67 -24.62
C SER A 478 27.03 -4.17 -26.00
N PRO A 479 26.57 -4.80 -27.09
CA PRO A 479 26.70 -4.21 -28.42
C PRO A 479 25.94 -2.89 -28.40
N ASN A 480 26.56 -1.84 -28.96
CA ASN A 480 26.03 -0.49 -29.06
C ASN A 480 24.53 -0.47 -29.44
N ILE A 481 23.66 -0.39 -28.44
CA ILE A 481 22.31 0.14 -28.63
C ILE A 481 22.47 1.63 -28.35
N PRO A 482 22.36 2.51 -29.35
CA PRO A 482 22.46 3.94 -29.12
C PRO A 482 21.31 4.35 -28.21
N VAL A 483 21.61 4.64 -26.95
CA VAL A 483 20.70 5.33 -26.05
C VAL A 483 20.61 6.75 -26.59
N ALA A 484 19.45 7.08 -27.16
CA ALA A 484 19.17 8.43 -27.63
C ALA A 484 19.27 9.40 -26.43
N THR A 485 20.29 10.26 -26.45
CA THR A 485 20.53 11.34 -25.48
C THR A 485 19.69 12.57 -25.76
N SER A 486 18.61 12.46 -26.53
CA SER A 486 17.72 13.58 -26.79
C SER A 486 16.94 13.89 -25.51
N SER A 487 17.21 15.06 -24.91
CA SER A 487 16.26 15.67 -23.96
C SER A 487 14.87 15.64 -24.59
N PRO A 488 13.83 15.22 -23.85
CA PRO A 488 12.48 15.17 -24.40
C PRO A 488 12.12 16.56 -24.90
N SER A 489 11.65 16.65 -26.15
CA SER A 489 11.16 17.90 -26.71
C SER A 489 9.98 18.39 -25.86
N PRO A 490 9.90 19.68 -25.53
CA PRO A 490 8.74 20.21 -24.84
C PRO A 490 7.47 19.91 -25.66
N PRO A 491 6.35 19.59 -25.02
CA PRO A 491 5.11 19.34 -25.73
C PRO A 491 4.71 20.59 -26.52
N GLU A 492 4.36 20.40 -27.79
CA GLU A 492 3.84 21.46 -28.63
C GLU A 492 2.40 21.81 -28.23
N LEU A 493 2.02 23.06 -28.40
CA LEU A 493 0.67 23.55 -28.12
C LEU A 493 -0.04 23.90 -29.43
N SER A 494 -1.28 23.47 -29.56
CA SER A 494 -2.19 23.84 -30.64
C SER A 494 -3.20 24.86 -30.14
N PHE A 495 -3.44 25.90 -30.94
CA PHE A 495 -4.39 26.95 -30.60
C PHE A 495 -5.84 26.42 -30.66
N LEU A 496 -6.59 26.61 -29.58
CA LEU A 496 -8.00 26.20 -29.49
C LEU A 496 -8.93 27.34 -29.88
N TYR A 497 -8.88 28.45 -29.15
CA TYR A 497 -9.73 29.62 -29.36
C TYR A 497 -9.20 30.84 -28.60
N THR A 498 -9.68 32.01 -29.00
CA THR A 498 -9.66 33.23 -28.19
C THR A 498 -11.09 33.53 -27.75
N ALA A 499 -11.29 33.81 -26.46
CA ALA A 499 -12.57 34.22 -25.90
C ALA A 499 -12.48 35.65 -25.35
N TYR A 500 -13.51 36.44 -25.60
CA TYR A 500 -13.77 37.71 -24.93
C TYR A 500 -14.92 37.50 -23.96
N VAL A 501 -14.63 37.58 -22.66
CA VAL A 501 -15.57 37.32 -21.57
C VAL A 501 -16.01 38.62 -20.95
N GLU A 502 -17.32 38.83 -20.88
CA GLU A 502 -17.93 39.99 -20.25
C GLU A 502 -18.30 39.64 -18.81
N CYS A 503 -17.76 40.40 -17.86
CA CYS A 503 -17.99 40.22 -16.45
C CYS A 503 -18.58 41.49 -15.82
N GLU A 504 -19.44 41.32 -14.82
CA GLU A 504 -19.89 42.43 -13.97
C GLU A 504 -18.94 42.67 -12.80
N SER A 505 -19.17 43.77 -12.08
CA SER A 505 -18.48 44.04 -10.82
C SER A 505 -18.74 42.92 -9.80
N SER A 506 -17.77 42.72 -8.91
CA SER A 506 -17.84 41.67 -7.89
C SER A 506 -19.08 41.85 -7.01
N LEU A 507 -20.01 40.90 -7.04
CA LEU A 507 -21.25 40.94 -6.26
C LEU A 507 -20.99 40.75 -4.77
N MET A 508 -20.00 39.92 -4.43
CA MET A 508 -19.67 39.58 -3.06
C MET A 508 -18.16 39.48 -2.88
N SER A 509 -17.69 40.01 -1.74
CA SER A 509 -16.33 39.82 -1.25
C SER A 509 -16.41 39.43 0.22
N SER A 510 -16.21 38.15 0.52
CA SER A 510 -16.35 37.62 1.88
C SER A 510 -15.06 36.92 2.33
N PRO A 511 -14.56 37.20 3.54
CA PRO A 511 -13.50 36.39 4.14
C PRO A 511 -13.98 34.94 4.34
N GLY A 512 -13.11 33.98 4.03
CA GLY A 512 -13.32 32.56 4.26
C GLY A 512 -12.05 31.89 4.79
N PRO A 513 -12.11 30.59 5.14
CA PRO A 513 -11.01 29.87 5.78
C PRO A 513 -9.73 29.81 4.94
N HIS A 514 -9.83 30.04 3.62
CA HIS A 514 -8.71 29.96 2.68
C HIS A 514 -8.31 31.32 2.06
N GLY A 515 -8.93 32.43 2.48
CA GLY A 515 -8.68 33.75 1.90
C GLY A 515 -9.96 34.54 1.64
N VAL A 516 -9.86 35.59 0.83
CA VAL A 516 -11.03 36.42 0.48
C VAL A 516 -11.64 35.90 -0.81
N ARG A 517 -12.87 35.38 -0.72
CA ARG A 517 -13.63 34.93 -1.88
C ARG A 517 -14.19 36.14 -2.61
N ARG A 518 -13.99 36.21 -3.93
CA ARG A 518 -14.65 37.18 -4.81
C ARG A 518 -15.57 36.43 -5.76
N THR A 519 -16.80 36.93 -5.89
CA THR A 519 -17.78 36.39 -6.85
C THR A 519 -18.00 37.40 -7.95
N ILE A 520 -17.52 37.09 -9.15
CA ILE A 520 -17.57 37.96 -10.33
C ILE A 520 -18.49 37.29 -11.36
N PRO A 521 -19.70 37.82 -11.61
CA PRO A 521 -20.62 37.25 -12.59
C PRO A 521 -20.04 37.28 -14.00
N ILE A 522 -20.24 36.20 -14.76
CA ILE A 522 -19.94 36.12 -16.18
C ILE A 522 -21.26 36.27 -16.92
N VAL A 523 -21.45 37.41 -17.57
CA VAL A 523 -22.74 37.83 -18.14
C VAL A 523 -22.81 37.66 -19.66
N GLY A 524 -21.70 37.27 -20.29
CA GLY A 524 -21.69 37.02 -21.71
C GLY A 524 -20.30 37.03 -22.31
N GLY A 525 -20.27 37.25 -23.62
CA GLY A 525 -19.05 37.25 -24.40
C GLY A 525 -19.12 36.35 -25.63
N ASN A 526 -17.99 36.24 -26.32
CA ASN A 526 -17.85 35.41 -27.51
C ASN A 526 -16.53 34.65 -27.48
N PHE A 527 -16.45 33.60 -28.30
CA PHE A 527 -15.19 32.90 -28.53
C PHE A 527 -15.08 32.50 -29.99
N THR A 528 -13.86 32.50 -30.50
CA THR A 528 -13.57 32.16 -31.90
C THR A 528 -12.27 31.40 -31.99
N GLY A 529 -12.31 30.30 -32.74
CA GLY A 529 -11.19 29.39 -32.92
C GLY A 529 -11.40 28.49 -34.14
N PRO A 530 -10.35 27.79 -34.62
CA PRO A 530 -10.41 27.04 -35.88
C PRO A 530 -11.53 26.01 -35.93
N ASN A 531 -11.80 25.34 -34.81
CA ASN A 531 -12.78 24.26 -34.70
C ASN A 531 -13.86 24.53 -33.63
N LEU A 532 -13.80 25.68 -32.96
CA LEU A 532 -14.64 26.01 -31.81
C LEU A 532 -14.93 27.51 -31.81
N SER A 533 -16.16 27.89 -32.19
CA SER A 533 -16.63 29.28 -32.21
C SER A 533 -18.08 29.35 -31.70
N GLY A 534 -18.43 30.48 -31.09
CA GLY A 534 -19.75 30.69 -30.51
C GLY A 534 -19.81 31.84 -29.51
N LYS A 535 -20.80 31.76 -28.61
CA LYS A 535 -21.06 32.75 -27.58
C LYS A 535 -20.97 32.17 -26.17
N ILE A 536 -20.64 33.02 -25.21
CA ILE A 536 -20.69 32.70 -23.78
C ILE A 536 -22.08 33.04 -23.29
N LEU A 537 -22.69 32.10 -22.56
CA LEU A 537 -24.01 32.30 -21.99
C LEU A 537 -23.92 33.08 -20.69
N ASP A 538 -24.96 33.89 -20.41
CA ASP A 538 -25.19 34.57 -19.13
C ASP A 538 -25.62 33.54 -18.06
N VAL A 539 -24.70 32.62 -17.76
CA VAL A 539 -24.84 31.56 -16.76
C VAL A 539 -23.44 31.14 -16.32
N GLY A 540 -22.94 31.82 -15.30
CA GLY A 540 -21.65 31.51 -14.72
C GLY A 540 -21.11 32.61 -13.83
N ALA A 541 -20.05 32.28 -13.11
CA ALA A 541 -19.28 33.25 -12.34
C ALA A 541 -17.85 32.76 -12.11
N ASP A 542 -16.99 33.67 -11.71
CA ASP A 542 -15.71 33.40 -11.07
C ASP A 542 -15.90 33.45 -9.55
N TRP A 543 -15.59 32.35 -8.85
CA TRP A 543 -15.51 32.24 -7.40
C TRP A 543 -14.06 32.31 -6.91
N GLY A 544 -13.27 33.18 -7.54
CA GLY A 544 -11.86 33.29 -7.29
C GLY A 544 -11.52 33.63 -5.84
N LEU A 545 -10.31 33.26 -5.47
CA LEU A 545 -9.79 33.35 -4.11
C LEU A 545 -8.55 34.23 -4.09
N VAL A 546 -8.53 35.22 -3.20
CA VAL A 546 -7.34 36.00 -2.89
C VAL A 546 -6.63 35.35 -1.70
N ASP A 547 -5.41 34.87 -1.93
CA ASP A 547 -4.55 34.32 -0.89
C ASP A 547 -4.23 35.41 0.16
N PRO A 548 -4.48 35.15 1.45
CA PRO A 548 -4.29 36.16 2.51
C PRO A 548 -2.82 36.47 2.82
N GLN A 549 -1.88 35.59 2.44
CA GLN A 549 -0.45 35.76 2.65
C GLN A 549 0.22 36.47 1.47
N THR A 550 -0.11 36.06 0.25
CA THR A 550 0.54 36.57 -0.96
C THR A 550 -0.23 37.70 -1.65
N GLY A 551 -1.53 37.85 -1.36
CA GLY A 551 -2.43 38.76 -2.07
C GLY A 551 -2.72 38.34 -3.51
N ILE A 552 -2.24 37.17 -3.94
CA ILE A 552 -2.43 36.67 -5.30
C ILE A 552 -3.87 36.19 -5.45
N PHE A 553 -4.55 36.69 -6.48
CA PHE A 553 -5.86 36.21 -6.89
C PHE A 553 -5.70 34.96 -7.77
N SER A 554 -6.46 33.91 -7.47
CA SER A 554 -6.61 32.73 -8.33
C SER A 554 -8.06 32.62 -8.76
N ALA A 555 -8.29 32.52 -10.07
CA ALA A 555 -9.63 32.30 -10.61
C ALA A 555 -10.14 30.89 -10.28
N ASP A 556 -11.46 30.76 -10.10
CA ASP A 556 -12.21 29.49 -10.06
C ASP A 556 -13.56 29.72 -10.75
N THR A 557 -13.55 29.64 -12.07
CA THR A 557 -14.72 29.95 -12.89
C THR A 557 -15.49 28.70 -13.28
N ARG A 558 -16.82 28.84 -13.37
CA ARG A 558 -17.72 27.84 -13.98
C ARG A 558 -18.72 28.58 -14.85
N TYR A 559 -18.77 28.27 -16.14
CA TYR A 559 -19.64 28.94 -17.11
C TYR A 559 -19.91 28.07 -18.34
N ASN A 560 -20.79 28.51 -19.23
CA ASN A 560 -21.18 27.74 -20.41
C ASN A 560 -20.91 28.47 -21.73
N PHE A 561 -20.34 27.73 -22.67
CA PHE A 561 -20.34 28.07 -24.09
C PHE A 561 -21.60 27.52 -24.78
N ARG A 562 -22.07 28.29 -25.76
CA ARG A 562 -22.99 27.87 -26.81
C ARG A 562 -22.29 28.03 -28.15
N THR A 563 -22.00 26.93 -28.84
CA THR A 563 -21.38 26.98 -30.16
C THR A 563 -22.33 27.55 -31.21
N ASP A 564 -21.79 28.03 -32.32
CA ASP A 564 -22.59 28.58 -33.44
C ASP A 564 -23.59 27.57 -34.05
N ASP A 565 -23.29 26.27 -33.93
CA ASP A 565 -24.17 25.18 -34.35
C ASP A 565 -25.11 24.66 -33.23
N GLY A 566 -25.15 25.35 -32.08
CA GLY A 566 -26.19 25.18 -31.06
C GLY A 566 -25.84 24.25 -29.90
N GLU A 567 -24.64 23.67 -29.87
CA GLU A 567 -24.19 22.72 -28.85
C GLU A 567 -23.74 23.42 -27.56
N ASN A 568 -23.94 22.76 -26.42
CA ASN A 568 -23.51 23.23 -25.12
C ASN A 568 -22.18 22.62 -24.71
N ILE A 569 -21.30 23.46 -24.20
CA ILE A 569 -20.06 23.02 -23.56
C ILE A 569 -19.97 23.74 -22.22
N PHE A 570 -19.86 22.98 -21.14
CA PHE A 570 -19.58 23.50 -19.81
C PHE A 570 -18.08 23.67 -19.65
N LEU A 571 -17.66 24.76 -19.02
CA LEU A 571 -16.26 25.10 -18.79
C LEU A 571 -16.03 25.34 -17.30
N GLN A 572 -14.96 24.71 -16.80
CA GLN A 572 -14.35 25.10 -15.54
C GLN A 572 -12.94 25.59 -15.82
N THR A 573 -12.60 26.80 -15.35
CA THR A 573 -11.23 27.30 -15.44
C THR A 573 -10.69 27.72 -14.08
N SER A 574 -9.43 27.44 -13.82
CA SER A 574 -8.81 27.78 -12.54
C SER A 574 -7.33 28.10 -12.70
N GLY A 575 -6.85 29.10 -11.96
CA GLY A 575 -5.42 29.31 -11.83
C GLY A 575 -5.01 30.71 -11.34
N PRO A 576 -3.74 30.84 -10.90
CA PRO A 576 -3.25 32.03 -10.23
C PRO A 576 -2.90 33.15 -11.19
N LYS A 577 -2.99 34.38 -10.68
CA LYS A 577 -2.40 35.56 -11.30
C LYS A 577 -0.87 35.48 -11.21
N SER A 578 -0.21 35.58 -12.35
CA SER A 578 1.24 35.63 -12.46
C SER A 578 1.76 37.04 -12.13
N PRO A 579 3.08 37.18 -11.87
CA PRO A 579 3.69 38.50 -11.62
C PRO A 579 3.54 39.50 -12.77
N SER A 580 3.35 39.02 -14.01
CA SER A 580 3.10 39.89 -15.17
C SER A 580 1.67 40.44 -15.22
N GLY A 581 0.80 40.03 -14.29
CA GLY A 581 -0.59 40.46 -14.17
C GLY A 581 -1.58 39.60 -14.95
N GLN A 582 -1.10 38.63 -15.74
CA GLN A 582 -1.92 37.67 -16.47
C GLN A 582 -2.34 36.51 -15.56
N LEU A 583 -3.48 35.88 -15.83
CA LEU A 583 -3.85 34.63 -15.14
C LEU A 583 -3.49 33.44 -16.02
N HIS A 584 -2.78 32.46 -15.45
CA HIS A 584 -2.49 31.20 -16.13
C HIS A 584 -3.54 30.17 -15.71
N LEU A 585 -4.40 29.81 -16.64
CA LEU A 585 -5.58 28.98 -16.40
C LEU A 585 -5.32 27.54 -16.85
N ARG A 586 -5.76 26.59 -16.04
CA ARG A 586 -6.16 25.25 -16.49
C ARG A 586 -7.61 25.32 -16.96
N LEU A 587 -7.94 24.69 -18.08
CA LEU A 587 -9.30 24.62 -18.61
C LEU A 587 -9.76 23.16 -18.66
N VAL A 588 -10.99 22.92 -18.21
CA VAL A 588 -11.69 21.63 -18.28
C VAL A 588 -13.00 21.86 -19.01
N PHE A 589 -13.29 21.01 -19.98
CA PHE A 589 -14.52 21.06 -20.78
C PHE A 589 -15.37 19.83 -20.50
N GLU A 590 -16.68 20.03 -20.46
CA GLU A 590 -17.65 18.95 -20.39
C GLU A 590 -18.74 19.15 -21.44
N THR A 591 -18.96 18.15 -22.29
CA THR A 591 -20.02 18.19 -23.30
C THR A 591 -20.54 16.80 -23.67
N GLY A 592 -21.86 16.69 -23.81
CA GLY A 592 -22.50 15.52 -24.42
C GLY A 592 -22.55 15.55 -25.94
N SER A 593 -22.07 16.63 -26.57
CA SER A 593 -22.11 16.80 -28.01
C SER A 593 -21.24 15.78 -28.72
N ARG A 594 -21.81 15.05 -29.69
CA ARG A 594 -21.04 14.08 -30.47
C ARG A 594 -19.93 14.74 -31.29
N LYS A 595 -20.17 15.95 -31.80
CA LYS A 595 -19.19 16.71 -32.62
C LYS A 595 -18.03 17.24 -31.79
N TYR A 596 -18.31 17.69 -30.57
CA TYR A 596 -17.34 18.32 -29.68
C TYR A 596 -16.81 17.40 -28.57
N TYR A 597 -17.18 16.12 -28.59
CA TYR A 597 -16.83 15.15 -27.54
C TYR A 597 -15.34 15.03 -27.27
N TRP A 598 -14.51 15.33 -28.28
CA TRP A 598 -13.06 15.37 -28.15
C TRP A 598 -12.58 16.33 -27.07
N LEU A 599 -13.30 17.43 -26.81
CA LEU A 599 -12.99 18.40 -25.76
C LEU A 599 -12.99 17.80 -24.35
N ASN A 600 -13.75 16.73 -24.10
CA ASN A 600 -13.75 16.04 -22.80
C ASN A 600 -12.40 15.38 -22.46
N ASN A 601 -11.52 15.21 -23.46
CA ASN A 601 -10.28 14.43 -23.35
C ASN A 601 -9.01 15.24 -23.66
N VAL A 602 -9.11 16.55 -23.87
CA VAL A 602 -7.94 17.40 -24.12
C VAL A 602 -7.35 17.93 -22.82
N VAL A 603 -6.03 18.13 -22.80
CA VAL A 603 -5.35 18.87 -21.74
C VAL A 603 -5.17 20.31 -22.22
N ALA A 604 -5.94 21.23 -21.65
CA ALA A 604 -5.97 22.62 -22.08
C ALA A 604 -5.47 23.61 -21.02
N ILE A 605 -4.75 24.62 -21.50
CA ILE A 605 -4.26 25.75 -20.74
C ILE A 605 -4.63 27.06 -21.42
N GLY A 606 -4.69 28.15 -20.68
CA GLY A 606 -5.03 29.44 -21.23
C GLY A 606 -4.40 30.60 -20.48
N ILE A 607 -4.29 31.72 -21.16
CA ILE A 607 -3.79 32.97 -20.61
C ILE A 607 -4.93 33.97 -20.62
N LEU A 608 -5.32 34.43 -19.43
CA LEU A 608 -6.32 35.46 -19.26
C LEU A 608 -5.66 36.82 -19.05
N THR A 609 -6.09 37.79 -19.84
CA THR A 609 -5.67 39.19 -19.82
C THR A 609 -6.87 40.11 -19.65
N ASN A 610 -6.71 41.17 -18.88
CA ASN A 610 -7.73 42.21 -18.78
C ASN A 610 -7.59 43.15 -20.00
N VAL A 611 -8.68 43.36 -20.74
CA VAL A 611 -8.70 44.19 -21.96
C VAL A 611 -9.22 45.59 -21.64
N ALA A 612 -10.33 45.67 -20.91
CA ALA A 612 -10.96 46.92 -20.53
C ALA A 612 -11.72 46.74 -19.22
N GLU A 613 -11.68 47.75 -18.36
CA GLU A 613 -12.37 47.75 -17.08
C GLU A 613 -13.06 49.11 -16.90
N THR A 614 -14.36 49.07 -16.59
CA THR A 614 -15.16 50.22 -16.18
C THR A 614 -15.60 50.05 -14.73
N ALA A 615 -16.30 51.03 -14.16
CA ALA A 615 -16.78 50.93 -12.78
C ALA A 615 -17.69 49.72 -12.52
N ASN A 616 -18.41 49.24 -13.55
CA ASN A 616 -19.44 48.21 -13.41
C ASN A 616 -19.18 46.94 -14.22
N THR A 617 -18.27 46.95 -15.19
CA THR A 617 -18.00 45.80 -16.06
C THR A 617 -16.53 45.65 -16.41
N SER A 618 -16.11 44.40 -16.65
CA SER A 618 -14.77 44.05 -17.11
C SER A 618 -14.86 43.19 -18.37
N LEU A 619 -14.04 43.50 -19.37
CA LEU A 619 -13.86 42.68 -20.56
C LEU A 619 -12.52 41.96 -20.46
N LEU A 620 -12.56 40.63 -20.44
CA LEU A 620 -11.39 39.77 -20.30
C LEU A 620 -11.13 39.04 -21.61
N ARG A 621 -9.88 38.87 -21.99
CA ARG A 621 -9.46 38.04 -23.13
C ARG A 621 -8.77 36.78 -22.61
N ILE A 622 -9.25 35.62 -23.05
CA ILE A 622 -8.65 34.32 -22.78
C ILE A 622 -8.15 33.74 -24.11
N ASP A 623 -6.85 33.54 -24.24
CA ASP A 623 -6.30 32.75 -25.34
C ASP A 623 -6.05 31.32 -24.80
N ALA A 624 -6.57 30.31 -25.48
CA ALA A 624 -6.53 28.92 -25.02
C ALA A 624 -5.81 28.00 -26.02
N TRP A 625 -5.09 27.02 -25.48
CA TRP A 625 -4.36 26.00 -26.23
C TRP A 625 -4.56 24.62 -25.61
N ASN A 626 -4.47 23.57 -26.43
CA ASN A 626 -4.31 22.18 -25.99
C ASN A 626 -2.95 21.63 -26.42
N MET A 627 -2.57 20.45 -25.93
CA MET A 627 -1.38 19.78 -26.46
C MET A 627 -1.62 19.43 -27.94
N ALA A 628 -0.64 19.67 -28.80
CA ALA A 628 -0.76 19.48 -30.25
C ALA A 628 -1.03 18.03 -30.65
N THR A 629 -0.60 17.07 -29.81
CA THR A 629 -0.82 15.63 -29.97
C THR A 629 -2.14 15.15 -29.39
N ASP A 630 -2.93 16.01 -28.72
CA ASP A 630 -4.22 15.63 -28.18
C ASP A 630 -5.23 15.34 -29.30
N TRP A 631 -6.34 14.73 -28.90
CA TRP A 631 -7.43 14.24 -29.73
C TRP A 631 -8.08 15.33 -30.61
N ASN A 632 -7.44 15.72 -31.71
CA ASN A 632 -8.03 16.66 -32.68
C ASN A 632 -9.08 15.97 -33.59
N SER A 633 -9.22 14.65 -33.49
CA SER A 633 -10.23 13.84 -34.15
C SER A 633 -10.50 12.57 -33.35
N THR A 634 -11.63 12.49 -32.65
CA THR A 634 -12.13 11.21 -32.11
C THR A 634 -13.34 10.77 -32.92
N SER A 635 -13.24 9.59 -33.53
CA SER A 635 -14.39 8.86 -34.02
C SER A 635 -15.03 8.10 -32.87
N PHE A 636 -16.30 8.41 -32.58
CA PHE A 636 -17.12 7.75 -31.56
C PHE A 636 -17.14 6.22 -31.77
N VAL A 637 -16.62 5.45 -30.82
CA VAL A 637 -16.69 3.98 -30.86
C VAL A 637 -18.04 3.57 -30.27
N ASN A 638 -19.09 3.60 -31.12
CA ASN A 638 -20.36 2.83 -31.07
C ASN A 638 -21.51 3.60 -31.76
N PRO A 639 -21.86 3.28 -33.02
CA PRO A 639 -23.02 3.85 -33.71
C PRO A 639 -24.23 2.89 -33.64
N THR A 640 -24.88 2.79 -32.50
CA THR A 640 -26.19 2.10 -32.35
C THR A 640 -26.94 2.82 -31.23
N THR A 641 -28.13 3.38 -31.38
CA THR A 641 -29.25 3.05 -32.27
C THR A 641 -30.11 4.30 -32.46
N THR A 642 -30.69 4.41 -33.65
CA THR A 642 -31.80 5.30 -34.01
C THR A 642 -32.91 5.32 -32.95
N ALA A 643 -33.07 6.43 -32.24
CA ALA A 643 -34.35 6.77 -31.62
C ALA A 643 -35.26 7.30 -32.73
N THR A 644 -36.15 6.44 -33.19
CA THR A 644 -37.35 6.82 -33.92
C THR A 644 -38.28 7.56 -32.97
N SER A 645 -38.89 8.61 -33.52
CA SER A 645 -40.03 9.38 -33.02
C SER A 645 -40.94 8.71 -31.98
N GLY A 646 -41.22 9.47 -30.91
CA GLY A 646 -42.32 9.27 -29.97
C GLY A 646 -42.41 10.47 -29.04
#